data_AF-A0A4U1B1E5-F1
#
_entry.id   AF-A0A4U1B1E5-F1
#
_cell.length_a   1.000
_cell.length_b   1.000
_cell.length_c   1.000
_cell.angle_alpha   90.00
_cell.angle_beta   90.00
_cell.angle_gamma   90.00
#
_symmetry.space_group_name_H-M   'P 1'
#
loop_
_entity.id
_entity.type
_entity.pdbx_description
1 polymer ?
#
loop_
_entity_poly.entity_id
_entity_poly.type
_entity_poly.pdbx_seq_one_letter_code
_entity_poly.pdbx_strand_id
1 'polypeptide(L)'
;MADAYLLEPGNSLATDALNCTANDVEITQVGNISITECSPGDVISFDADLTVKTNAKERWDTTFYLPLTDQSPQVVQTDLGAGAPTGVTYPDYCSIALPKSPNPDIGSYVDLDMDQCGDIQKFQNPSPSDSYVLVQQEITMLCIDKDGDNRADFNYCAAWDNQTGDNCTAAADPYPGQIPNTKSKCNCDTFNIDIFIQPDPPEPAKEVTSVSTYSEPGGQFDFSYSFTNTSMTSAVTITSLTDYIDLDGNGTFETAINLWDTPAPAGTADGIYLTASTCAPAMGSEIEVAAGATFSCMFSVTIVDSDLPDDQSPEIYDDTVLVSLLDKNDDPIGDPESCPGDVPTSSGDTCSDVERVTVTNLPPSITVTKTPDKASVLEPGDDVTFTVEVTSTSGTYDDPVTLDSLTDSDFGDLNGKGDCATGGTIFLGAPYTCSFTEFIGGDQGDVHMNTVTAMASDNEGDDATAEGSASVNINDVPSNITLVKTVDGLADGVAAEVEETGDTGLTRSIDYTYRFSVDAAGVDDVNFDKLEDVVDTADAGGSLQDLTDNCFIDLDSDGVVADAPLSSGYTLSPGEFAECTITLEVSGDAGYTWSNLATVYGTDTDGAMLMASDPADVLFIDVPLQITPEFAFKLNVYVKLTNGGVDNVDITAMTVGGVALTDGATPGANTFVIRDESSKGYDYGAETSLPFCSFGANPDILVGETFKCAFTVELQPGFEVGDVMRELIGPQALIINVADDEGSEDIAVGVSVQTIEP
;
A
#
# COMPACT_ATOMS: atom_id res chain seq x y z
N MET A 1 -63.72 31.56 -64.48
CA MET A 1 -64.41 32.76 -65.02
C MET A 1 -63.60 33.51 -66.09
N ALA A 2 -62.36 33.94 -65.82
CA ALA A 2 -61.56 34.68 -66.81
C ALA A 2 -61.28 33.86 -68.09
N ASP A 3 -61.00 32.56 -67.95
CA ASP A 3 -60.82 31.66 -69.09
C ASP A 3 -62.10 31.54 -69.93
N ALA A 4 -63.25 31.40 -69.28
CA ALA A 4 -64.55 31.36 -69.96
C ALA A 4 -64.83 32.68 -70.72
N TYR A 5 -64.46 33.84 -70.15
CA TYR A 5 -64.57 35.12 -70.85
C TYR A 5 -63.67 35.20 -72.10
N LEU A 6 -62.48 34.59 -72.08
CA LEU A 6 -61.55 34.57 -73.22
C LEU A 6 -61.97 33.63 -74.35
N LEU A 7 -62.84 32.64 -74.09
CA LEU A 7 -63.38 31.76 -75.12
C LEU A 7 -64.36 32.46 -76.06
N GLU A 8 -64.94 33.59 -75.64
CA GLU A 8 -65.88 34.34 -76.46
C GLU A 8 -65.17 35.11 -77.60
N PRO A 9 -65.60 34.96 -78.86
CA PRO A 9 -64.96 35.62 -79.99
C PRO A 9 -64.93 37.14 -79.86
N GLY A 10 -63.73 37.73 -79.76
CA GLY A 10 -63.52 39.18 -79.68
C GLY A 10 -63.21 39.68 -78.27
N ASN A 11 -63.33 38.84 -77.24
CA ASN A 11 -62.88 39.16 -75.89
C ASN A 11 -61.36 39.12 -75.78
N SER A 12 -60.82 39.96 -74.90
CA SER A 12 -59.39 40.04 -74.60
C SER A 12 -59.19 40.58 -73.19
N LEU A 13 -58.17 40.13 -72.48
CA LEU A 13 -57.79 40.64 -71.17
C LEU A 13 -56.39 41.29 -71.27
N ALA A 14 -56.18 42.40 -70.54
CA ALA A 14 -54.91 43.13 -70.57
C ALA A 14 -53.92 42.62 -69.51
N THR A 15 -54.47 42.09 -68.44
CA THR A 15 -53.89 41.31 -67.36
C THR A 15 -54.78 40.07 -67.29
N ASP A 16 -54.28 38.86 -67.09
CA ASP A 16 -55.04 37.59 -67.16
C ASP A 16 -56.16 37.42 -66.09
N ALA A 17 -56.76 38.53 -65.64
CA ALA A 17 -57.84 38.65 -64.68
C ALA A 17 -58.92 39.64 -65.17
N LEU A 18 -60.17 39.39 -64.77
CA LEU A 18 -61.30 40.30 -64.93
C LEU A 18 -61.25 41.40 -63.86
N ASN A 19 -61.70 42.61 -64.20
CA ASN A 19 -61.79 43.72 -63.25
C ASN A 19 -63.24 43.86 -62.75
N CYS A 20 -63.70 42.88 -61.99
CA CYS A 20 -65.06 42.80 -61.47
C CYS A 20 -65.35 43.94 -60.48
N THR A 21 -66.07 44.98 -60.92
CA THR A 21 -66.38 46.17 -60.11
C THR A 21 -67.88 46.37 -59.89
N ALA A 22 -68.72 45.41 -60.27
CA ALA A 22 -70.17 45.52 -60.14
C ALA A 22 -70.66 44.64 -58.98
N ASN A 23 -71.67 45.11 -58.24
CA ASN A 23 -72.20 44.41 -57.06
C ASN A 23 -73.70 44.11 -57.24
N ASP A 24 -74.13 43.86 -58.49
CA ASP A 24 -75.55 43.66 -58.82
C ASP A 24 -76.06 42.30 -58.35
N VAL A 25 -75.18 41.29 -58.26
CA VAL A 25 -75.45 39.94 -57.75
C VAL A 25 -74.31 39.53 -56.83
N GLU A 26 -74.64 38.97 -55.68
CA GLU A 26 -73.70 38.57 -54.63
C GLU A 26 -74.20 37.31 -53.90
N ILE A 27 -73.28 36.45 -53.49
CA ILE A 27 -73.55 35.43 -52.47
C ILE A 27 -73.37 36.10 -51.12
N THR A 28 -74.43 36.14 -50.31
CA THR A 28 -74.41 36.81 -49.00
C THR A 28 -74.19 35.87 -47.83
N GLN A 29 -74.41 34.56 -48.03
CA GLN A 29 -74.27 33.56 -46.99
C GLN A 29 -74.05 32.17 -47.61
N VAL A 30 -73.13 31.42 -47.01
CA VAL A 30 -73.04 29.96 -47.15
C VAL A 30 -73.48 29.37 -45.80
N GLY A 31 -74.52 28.54 -45.80
CA GLY A 31 -75.08 27.95 -44.57
C GLY A 31 -75.37 26.46 -44.74
N ASN A 32 -75.86 25.79 -43.70
CA ASN A 32 -76.13 24.33 -43.72
C ASN A 32 -74.95 23.51 -44.25
N ILE A 33 -73.74 23.85 -43.80
CA ILE A 33 -72.48 23.22 -44.21
C ILE A 33 -72.41 21.80 -43.60
N SER A 34 -72.04 20.82 -44.41
CA SER A 34 -72.01 19.39 -44.02
C SER A 34 -70.75 18.96 -43.26
N ILE A 35 -69.71 19.81 -43.23
CA ILE A 35 -68.50 19.64 -42.42
C ILE A 35 -68.37 20.77 -41.41
N THR A 36 -67.68 20.50 -40.31
CA THR A 36 -67.47 21.48 -39.21
C THR A 36 -66.08 22.08 -39.22
N GLU A 37 -65.11 21.42 -39.84
CA GLU A 37 -63.71 21.80 -39.82
C GLU A 37 -62.89 21.32 -41.02
N CYS A 38 -61.69 21.88 -41.17
CA CYS A 38 -60.70 21.48 -42.15
C CYS A 38 -59.27 21.82 -41.70
N SER A 39 -58.27 21.14 -42.25
CA SER A 39 -56.86 21.43 -42.01
C SER A 39 -56.33 22.46 -43.04
N PRO A 40 -55.48 23.42 -42.64
CA PRO A 40 -54.91 24.42 -43.55
C PRO A 40 -54.27 23.80 -44.79
N GLY A 41 -54.62 24.28 -45.98
CA GLY A 41 -54.05 23.82 -47.25
C GLY A 41 -54.74 22.58 -47.85
N ASP A 42 -55.67 21.94 -47.14
CA ASP A 42 -56.44 20.84 -47.70
C ASP A 42 -57.45 21.32 -48.74
N VAL A 43 -57.66 20.50 -49.78
CA VAL A 43 -58.79 20.69 -50.68
C VAL A 43 -59.99 19.93 -50.10
N ILE A 44 -60.95 20.69 -49.58
CA ILE A 44 -62.15 20.15 -48.95
C ILE A 44 -63.33 20.16 -49.91
N SER A 45 -64.21 19.17 -49.76
CA SER A 45 -65.50 19.12 -50.47
C SER A 45 -66.63 18.95 -49.47
N PHE A 46 -67.67 19.79 -49.57
CA PHE A 46 -68.80 19.79 -48.65
C PHE A 46 -70.08 20.29 -49.32
N ASP A 47 -71.23 19.75 -48.91
CA ASP A 47 -72.55 20.30 -49.24
C ASP A 47 -72.85 21.54 -48.39
N ALA A 48 -73.40 22.59 -49.03
CA ALA A 48 -73.92 23.78 -48.37
C ALA A 48 -75.05 24.48 -49.15
N ASP A 49 -75.80 25.33 -48.48
CA ASP A 49 -76.80 26.21 -49.06
C ASP A 49 -76.19 27.58 -49.39
N LEU A 50 -76.30 28.02 -50.65
CA LEU A 50 -75.82 29.32 -51.11
C LEU A 50 -76.97 30.32 -51.19
N THR A 51 -76.94 31.37 -50.37
CA THR A 51 -77.90 32.46 -50.44
C THR A 51 -77.40 33.53 -51.40
N VAL A 52 -78.12 33.71 -52.51
CA VAL A 52 -77.83 34.69 -53.54
C VAL A 52 -78.76 35.88 -53.38
N LYS A 53 -78.23 37.09 -53.49
CA LYS A 53 -79.00 38.33 -53.45
C LYS A 53 -78.69 39.19 -54.67
N THR A 54 -79.69 39.93 -55.15
CA THR A 54 -79.47 40.99 -56.14
C THR A 54 -79.59 42.37 -55.53
N ASN A 55 -78.73 43.30 -55.96
CA ASN A 55 -78.84 44.72 -55.65
C ASN A 55 -79.50 45.52 -56.79
N ALA A 56 -79.65 44.94 -57.98
CA ALA A 56 -80.31 45.53 -59.13
C ALA A 56 -81.82 45.23 -59.16
N LYS A 57 -82.55 45.89 -60.07
CA LYS A 57 -83.99 45.60 -60.25
C LYS A 57 -84.21 44.16 -60.72
N GLU A 58 -83.42 43.71 -61.68
CA GLU A 58 -83.43 42.38 -62.26
C GLU A 58 -82.09 42.12 -62.94
N ARG A 59 -81.63 40.87 -62.94
CA ARG A 59 -80.45 40.36 -63.63
C ARG A 59 -80.77 38.97 -64.15
N TRP A 60 -80.22 38.68 -65.33
CA TRP A 60 -80.47 37.44 -66.03
C TRP A 60 -79.26 36.52 -65.93
N ASP A 61 -79.49 35.23 -66.06
CA ASP A 61 -78.44 34.22 -66.24
C ASP A 61 -77.40 34.25 -65.11
N THR A 62 -77.82 34.23 -63.86
CA THR A 62 -76.86 34.31 -62.75
C THR A 62 -76.00 33.05 -62.69
N THR A 63 -74.68 33.20 -62.57
CA THR A 63 -73.72 32.09 -62.54
C THR A 63 -72.61 32.37 -61.54
N PHE A 64 -72.28 31.38 -60.70
CA PHE A 64 -71.28 31.53 -59.64
C PHE A 64 -70.11 30.59 -59.89
N TYR A 65 -68.96 31.17 -60.17
CA TYR A 65 -67.69 30.46 -60.27
C TYR A 65 -67.09 30.35 -58.88
N LEU A 66 -66.92 29.11 -58.42
CA LEU A 66 -66.22 28.80 -57.18
C LEU A 66 -64.72 28.67 -57.45
N PRO A 67 -63.87 28.73 -56.42
CA PRO A 67 -62.42 28.73 -56.58
C PRO A 67 -61.97 27.42 -57.24
N LEU A 68 -61.08 27.55 -58.22
CA LEU A 68 -60.45 26.40 -58.87
C LEU A 68 -59.18 26.06 -58.10
N THR A 69 -59.12 24.84 -57.57
CA THR A 69 -57.85 24.18 -57.26
C THR A 69 -57.54 23.19 -58.39
N ASP A 70 -56.28 22.78 -58.54
CA ASP A 70 -55.91 21.74 -59.53
C ASP A 70 -56.62 20.39 -59.25
N GLN A 71 -57.18 20.23 -58.05
CA GLN A 71 -57.95 19.08 -57.57
C GLN A 71 -59.48 19.27 -57.72
N SER A 72 -59.97 20.50 -57.94
CA SER A 72 -61.40 20.77 -58.12
C SER A 72 -61.87 20.23 -59.48
N PRO A 73 -62.97 19.46 -59.55
CA PRO A 73 -63.55 19.01 -60.81
C PRO A 73 -63.84 20.19 -61.76
N GLN A 74 -63.20 20.18 -62.93
CA GLN A 74 -63.46 21.14 -64.03
C GLN A 74 -64.82 20.93 -64.71
N VAL A 75 -65.66 20.07 -64.14
CA VAL A 75 -66.93 19.62 -64.72
C VAL A 75 -68.09 20.33 -64.04
N VAL A 76 -69.02 20.71 -64.89
CA VAL A 76 -70.14 21.58 -64.59
C VAL A 76 -71.31 20.73 -64.16
N GLN A 77 -72.14 21.26 -63.26
CA GLN A 77 -73.52 20.83 -63.07
C GLN A 77 -74.22 20.37 -64.37
N THR A 78 -74.21 19.06 -64.65
CA THR A 78 -75.11 18.45 -65.64
C THR A 78 -76.26 17.79 -64.91
N ASP A 79 -77.48 18.18 -65.26
CA ASP A 79 -78.69 17.49 -64.80
C ASP A 79 -78.88 16.28 -65.71
N LEU A 80 -78.61 15.08 -65.19
CA LEU A 80 -78.90 13.85 -65.93
C LEU A 80 -80.35 13.45 -65.64
N GLY A 81 -81.26 14.01 -66.44
CA GLY A 81 -82.62 13.49 -66.55
C GLY A 81 -82.63 11.96 -66.78
N ALA A 82 -83.75 11.31 -66.45
CA ALA A 82 -83.92 9.84 -66.39
C ALA A 82 -83.26 9.07 -67.56
N GLY A 83 -82.01 8.61 -67.34
CA GLY A 83 -81.19 7.94 -68.35
C GLY A 83 -79.67 7.94 -68.10
N ALA A 84 -79.21 8.38 -66.93
CA ALA A 84 -77.79 8.41 -66.57
C ALA A 84 -77.11 7.03 -66.69
N PRO A 85 -75.83 6.95 -67.12
CA PRO A 85 -75.06 5.72 -67.06
C PRO A 85 -75.05 5.17 -65.62
N THR A 86 -75.26 3.87 -65.45
CA THR A 86 -75.16 3.23 -64.13
C THR A 86 -73.74 3.41 -63.58
N GLY A 87 -73.62 4.10 -62.45
CA GLY A 87 -72.33 4.44 -61.82
C GLY A 87 -72.12 5.95 -61.61
N VAL A 88 -73.05 6.79 -62.06
CA VAL A 88 -73.02 8.25 -61.86
C VAL A 88 -74.21 8.64 -60.99
N THR A 89 -73.96 9.04 -59.75
CA THR A 89 -74.99 9.45 -58.78
C THR A 89 -75.17 10.96 -58.84
N TYR A 90 -76.42 11.37 -59.03
CA TYR A 90 -76.83 12.76 -58.93
C TYR A 90 -76.49 13.29 -57.53
N PRO A 91 -75.79 14.43 -57.40
CA PRO A 91 -75.32 15.31 -58.48
C PRO A 91 -73.78 15.44 -58.52
N ASP A 92 -73.17 15.35 -59.72
CA ASP A 92 -71.74 15.68 -59.93
C ASP A 92 -71.58 17.21 -60.04
N TYR A 93 -71.10 17.83 -58.97
CA TYR A 93 -70.78 19.26 -58.86
C TYR A 93 -69.24 19.44 -58.98
N CYS A 94 -68.66 20.62 -59.23
CA CYS A 94 -67.72 21.22 -58.25
C CYS A 94 -66.77 22.27 -58.88
N SER A 95 -67.32 23.35 -59.45
CA SER A 95 -66.57 24.60 -59.71
C SER A 95 -67.46 25.74 -60.20
N ILE A 96 -68.70 25.43 -60.60
CA ILE A 96 -69.73 26.40 -60.95
C ILE A 96 -71.04 26.00 -60.30
N ALA A 97 -71.64 26.92 -59.54
CA ALA A 97 -73.04 26.82 -59.13
C ALA A 97 -73.91 27.57 -60.15
N LEU A 98 -74.74 26.83 -60.88
CA LEU A 98 -75.63 27.33 -61.93
C LEU A 98 -77.10 27.11 -61.53
N PRO A 99 -77.83 28.18 -61.17
CA PRO A 99 -79.28 28.17 -61.11
C PRO A 99 -79.89 27.73 -62.45
N LYS A 100 -80.84 26.77 -62.47
CA LYS A 100 -81.42 26.20 -63.71
C LYS A 100 -82.95 26.35 -63.80
N SER A 101 -83.47 27.08 -64.77
CA SER A 101 -84.93 27.22 -64.96
C SER A 101 -85.53 26.12 -65.86
N PRO A 102 -86.78 25.64 -65.62
CA PRO A 102 -87.52 25.71 -64.37
C PRO A 102 -87.16 24.48 -63.52
N ASN A 103 -86.45 24.66 -62.41
CA ASN A 103 -86.29 23.56 -61.47
C ASN A 103 -87.56 23.42 -60.62
N PRO A 104 -88.32 22.31 -60.77
CA PRO A 104 -89.55 22.13 -60.00
C PRO A 104 -89.31 21.95 -58.49
N ASP A 105 -88.08 21.66 -58.06
CA ASP A 105 -87.73 21.33 -56.68
C ASP A 105 -87.20 22.54 -55.87
N ILE A 106 -86.83 23.64 -56.53
CA ILE A 106 -86.31 24.86 -55.89
C ILE A 106 -87.11 26.07 -56.38
N GLY A 107 -88.24 26.37 -55.74
CA GLY A 107 -89.16 27.46 -56.13
C GLY A 107 -88.69 28.89 -55.82
N SER A 108 -87.39 29.20 -55.92
CA SER A 108 -86.82 30.45 -55.38
C SER A 108 -86.20 31.41 -56.41
N TYR A 109 -85.69 30.96 -57.55
CA TYR A 109 -85.23 31.84 -58.64
C TYR A 109 -86.27 31.94 -59.75
N VAL A 110 -86.18 33.02 -60.54
CA VAL A 110 -87.19 33.35 -61.56
C VAL A 110 -86.63 33.11 -62.95
N ASP A 111 -87.53 33.03 -63.91
CA ASP A 111 -87.22 32.90 -65.32
C ASP A 111 -87.94 34.04 -66.04
N LEU A 112 -87.18 35.05 -66.45
CA LEU A 112 -87.67 36.31 -67.01
C LEU A 112 -87.63 36.30 -68.54
N ASP A 113 -86.79 35.48 -69.17
CA ASP A 113 -86.63 35.42 -70.63
C ASP A 113 -86.73 34.02 -71.27
N MET A 114 -87.17 33.02 -70.50
CA MET A 114 -87.51 31.65 -70.91
C MET A 114 -86.31 30.83 -71.38
N ASP A 115 -85.16 31.06 -70.77
CA ASP A 115 -83.91 30.37 -71.04
C ASP A 115 -83.69 29.20 -70.05
N GLN A 116 -82.49 28.60 -70.03
CA GLN A 116 -82.17 27.48 -69.13
C GLN A 116 -81.59 27.91 -67.78
N CYS A 117 -81.16 29.16 -67.65
CA CYS A 117 -80.45 29.67 -66.49
C CYS A 117 -81.42 30.39 -65.54
N GLY A 118 -81.02 30.55 -64.29
CA GLY A 118 -81.86 31.21 -63.29
C GLY A 118 -81.58 32.70 -63.22
N ASP A 119 -82.66 33.47 -63.29
CA ASP A 119 -82.65 34.92 -63.14
C ASP A 119 -82.96 35.33 -61.70
N ILE A 120 -82.64 36.59 -61.40
CA ILE A 120 -82.93 37.20 -60.11
C ILE A 120 -83.60 38.56 -60.29
N GLN A 121 -84.66 38.82 -59.52
CA GLN A 121 -85.34 40.10 -59.54
C GLN A 121 -85.68 40.61 -58.14
N LYS A 122 -85.65 41.93 -57.97
CA LYS A 122 -86.21 42.61 -56.80
C LYS A 122 -87.71 42.74 -56.93
N PHE A 123 -88.46 41.88 -56.24
CA PHE A 123 -89.89 42.06 -56.11
C PHE A 123 -90.23 43.21 -55.17
N GLN A 124 -91.19 44.07 -55.55
CA GLN A 124 -91.78 45.04 -54.62
C GLN A 124 -92.83 44.33 -53.74
N ASN A 125 -92.67 44.45 -52.42
CA ASN A 125 -93.53 43.99 -51.31
C ASN A 125 -95.02 43.74 -51.66
N PRO A 126 -95.67 42.61 -51.26
CA PRO A 126 -95.49 41.95 -49.95
C PRO A 126 -94.47 40.78 -49.87
N SER A 127 -93.73 40.49 -50.96
CA SER A 127 -92.56 39.60 -51.14
C SER A 127 -92.70 38.11 -50.73
N PRO A 128 -91.79 37.20 -51.15
CA PRO A 128 -90.38 37.18 -50.74
C PRO A 128 -89.47 37.07 -51.98
N SER A 129 -88.29 37.64 -52.14
CA SER A 129 -87.30 38.44 -51.43
C SER A 129 -86.42 38.98 -52.57
N ASP A 130 -85.47 39.88 -52.33
CA ASP A 130 -84.42 40.22 -53.33
C ASP A 130 -83.33 39.14 -53.42
N SER A 131 -83.63 37.92 -52.98
CA SER A 131 -82.73 36.80 -52.80
C SER A 131 -83.41 35.46 -53.04
N TYR A 132 -82.59 34.46 -53.39
CA TYR A 132 -82.96 33.05 -53.46
C TYR A 132 -81.86 32.18 -52.81
N VAL A 133 -82.17 30.90 -52.58
CA VAL A 133 -81.21 29.93 -52.02
C VAL A 133 -81.05 28.75 -52.98
N LEU A 134 -79.80 28.44 -53.33
CA LEU A 134 -79.43 27.18 -53.96
C LEU A 134 -79.13 26.19 -52.83
N VAL A 135 -79.94 25.14 -52.73
CA VAL A 135 -79.85 24.18 -51.62
C VAL A 135 -78.91 23.02 -51.96
N GLN A 136 -78.19 22.50 -50.97
CA GLN A 136 -77.30 21.32 -51.08
C GLN A 136 -76.38 21.38 -52.30
N GLN A 137 -75.70 22.50 -52.46
CA GLN A 137 -74.65 22.64 -53.47
C GLN A 137 -73.37 22.03 -52.89
N GLU A 138 -72.81 21.04 -53.56
CA GLU A 138 -71.47 20.55 -53.22
C GLU A 138 -70.43 21.57 -53.71
N ILE A 139 -69.54 21.94 -52.80
CA ILE A 139 -68.53 22.98 -52.95
C ILE A 139 -67.18 22.33 -52.71
N THR A 140 -66.26 22.47 -53.67
CA THR A 140 -64.85 22.12 -53.48
C THR A 140 -64.01 23.38 -53.43
N MET A 141 -63.27 23.59 -52.35
CA MET A 141 -62.39 24.75 -52.16
C MET A 141 -61.13 24.38 -51.38
N LEU A 142 -60.11 25.24 -51.46
CA LEU A 142 -58.94 25.15 -50.60
C LEU A 142 -59.31 25.69 -49.20
N CYS A 143 -59.05 24.91 -48.16
CA CYS A 143 -59.14 25.35 -46.77
C CYS A 143 -58.02 26.36 -46.51
N ILE A 144 -58.37 27.65 -46.49
CA ILE A 144 -57.43 28.73 -46.23
C ILE A 144 -58.04 29.72 -45.24
N ASP A 145 -57.16 30.29 -44.42
CA ASP A 145 -57.46 31.36 -43.49
C ASP A 145 -56.52 32.53 -43.79
N LYS A 146 -56.93 33.45 -44.67
CA LYS A 146 -56.06 34.56 -45.08
C LYS A 146 -56.07 35.68 -44.04
N ASP A 147 -57.12 35.80 -43.25
CA ASP A 147 -57.27 36.87 -42.26
C ASP A 147 -56.88 36.45 -40.83
N GLY A 148 -56.58 35.17 -40.61
CA GLY A 148 -56.02 34.61 -39.38
C GLY A 148 -57.08 34.45 -38.29
N ASP A 149 -58.35 34.26 -38.65
CA ASP A 149 -59.46 34.16 -37.71
C ASP A 149 -59.88 32.70 -37.36
N ASN A 150 -59.17 31.71 -37.91
CA ASN A 150 -59.41 30.27 -37.88
C ASN A 150 -60.77 29.86 -38.46
N ARG A 151 -61.28 30.59 -39.45
CA ARG A 151 -62.45 30.19 -40.23
C ARG A 151 -62.08 30.16 -41.70
N ALA A 152 -62.65 29.20 -42.44
CA ALA A 152 -62.35 29.07 -43.85
C ALA A 152 -62.86 30.28 -44.66
N ASP A 153 -62.01 30.80 -45.54
CA ASP A 153 -62.36 31.87 -46.47
C ASP A 153 -63.09 31.34 -47.70
N PHE A 154 -64.40 31.59 -47.77
CA PHE A 154 -65.18 31.30 -48.96
C PHE A 154 -64.98 32.37 -50.03
N ASN A 155 -64.33 31.97 -51.12
CA ASN A 155 -64.06 32.83 -52.27
C ASN A 155 -65.05 32.48 -53.40
N TYR A 156 -65.57 33.46 -54.14
CA TYR A 156 -66.37 33.20 -55.34
C TYR A 156 -66.29 34.35 -56.33
N CYS A 157 -66.71 34.08 -57.57
CA CYS A 157 -66.99 35.11 -58.56
C CYS A 157 -68.35 34.90 -59.24
N ALA A 158 -69.23 35.89 -59.16
CA ALA A 158 -70.53 35.92 -59.85
C ALA A 158 -70.45 36.61 -61.23
N ALA A 159 -71.12 36.02 -62.21
CA ALA A 159 -71.41 36.58 -63.53
C ALA A 159 -72.93 36.59 -63.78
N TRP A 160 -73.37 37.50 -64.65
CA TRP A 160 -74.78 37.66 -65.01
C TRP A 160 -74.91 38.47 -66.31
N ASP A 161 -76.05 38.38 -66.97
CA ASP A 161 -76.42 39.28 -68.06
C ASP A 161 -77.17 40.52 -67.52
N ASN A 162 -76.91 41.67 -68.15
CA ASN A 162 -77.56 42.95 -67.83
C ASN A 162 -78.70 43.29 -68.81
N GLN A 163 -78.98 42.41 -69.77
CA GLN A 163 -80.02 42.51 -70.79
C GLN A 163 -80.72 41.15 -70.93
N THR A 164 -81.91 41.13 -71.52
CA THR A 164 -82.68 39.91 -71.80
C THR A 164 -82.12 39.17 -73.02
N GLY A 165 -81.96 37.85 -72.99
CA GLY A 165 -81.56 37.06 -74.15
C GLY A 165 -81.29 35.57 -73.85
N ASP A 166 -81.48 34.71 -74.86
CA ASP A 166 -81.18 33.26 -74.78
C ASP A 166 -79.69 33.02 -75.11
N ASN A 167 -78.79 33.45 -74.24
CA ASN A 167 -77.33 33.33 -74.40
C ASN A 167 -76.65 32.47 -73.33
N CYS A 168 -77.38 32.03 -72.30
CA CYS A 168 -76.87 31.10 -71.30
C CYS A 168 -77.18 29.65 -71.67
N THR A 169 -76.30 28.72 -71.30
CA THR A 169 -76.50 27.28 -71.57
C THR A 169 -76.14 26.43 -70.37
N ALA A 170 -76.91 25.38 -70.10
CA ALA A 170 -76.53 24.36 -69.12
C ALA A 170 -75.56 23.31 -69.69
N ALA A 171 -75.19 23.40 -70.98
CA ALA A 171 -74.31 22.45 -71.65
C ALA A 171 -72.82 22.81 -71.48
N ALA A 172 -71.96 21.79 -71.41
CA ALA A 172 -70.53 21.98 -71.16
C ALA A 172 -69.73 22.60 -72.34
N ASP A 173 -70.27 22.61 -73.57
CA ASP A 173 -69.58 23.10 -74.78
C ASP A 173 -70.31 24.34 -75.35
N PRO A 174 -69.65 25.50 -75.54
CA PRO A 174 -68.23 25.79 -75.28
C PRO A 174 -67.90 26.10 -73.80
N TYR A 175 -68.90 26.50 -73.02
CA TYR A 175 -68.88 26.63 -71.57
C TYR A 175 -70.34 26.78 -71.08
N PRO A 176 -70.65 26.36 -69.86
CA PRO A 176 -71.98 26.51 -69.27
C PRO A 176 -72.10 27.74 -68.37
N GLY A 177 -73.35 28.13 -68.16
CA GLY A 177 -73.70 29.32 -67.42
C GLY A 177 -73.35 30.59 -68.20
N GLN A 178 -73.46 31.70 -67.50
CA GLN A 178 -73.20 33.02 -68.01
C GLN A 178 -71.74 33.39 -67.82
N ILE A 179 -71.19 34.03 -68.85
CA ILE A 179 -69.92 34.73 -68.74
C ILE A 179 -70.15 36.24 -68.63
N PRO A 180 -69.27 36.99 -67.96
CA PRO A 180 -69.46 38.43 -67.79
C PRO A 180 -69.53 39.16 -69.14
N ASN A 181 -70.60 39.89 -69.42
CA ASN A 181 -70.76 40.61 -70.71
C ASN A 181 -69.68 41.65 -70.98
N THR A 182 -69.07 42.19 -69.91
CA THR A 182 -67.92 43.08 -70.01
C THR A 182 -66.93 42.73 -68.92
N LYS A 183 -65.69 43.23 -69.08
CA LYS A 183 -64.58 43.04 -68.12
C LYS A 183 -64.89 43.45 -66.68
N SER A 184 -65.97 44.20 -66.44
CA SER A 184 -66.33 44.74 -65.13
C SER A 184 -67.74 44.41 -64.64
N LYS A 185 -68.50 43.60 -65.39
CA LYS A 185 -69.88 43.20 -65.05
C LYS A 185 -69.90 41.81 -64.43
N CYS A 186 -69.16 41.70 -63.33
CA CYS A 186 -69.04 40.54 -62.47
C CYS A 186 -68.73 41.05 -61.06
N ASN A 187 -68.88 40.18 -60.07
CA ASN A 187 -68.51 40.41 -58.68
C ASN A 187 -67.59 39.28 -58.22
N CYS A 188 -66.42 39.57 -57.66
CA CYS A 188 -65.60 38.56 -56.99
C CYS A 188 -65.41 39.00 -55.55
N ASP A 189 -65.71 38.12 -54.60
CA ASP A 189 -65.73 38.46 -53.18
C ASP A 189 -65.26 37.28 -52.32
N THR A 190 -64.89 37.59 -51.09
CA THR A 190 -64.36 36.64 -50.10
C THR A 190 -64.96 36.94 -48.72
N PHE A 191 -65.44 35.91 -48.01
CA PHE A 191 -65.89 36.04 -46.64
C PHE A 191 -65.81 34.72 -45.87
N ASN A 192 -65.83 34.81 -44.54
CA ASN A 192 -65.54 33.68 -43.67
C ASN A 192 -66.80 32.83 -43.47
N ILE A 193 -66.67 31.51 -43.63
CA ILE A 193 -67.76 30.54 -43.44
C ILE A 193 -67.60 29.79 -42.12
N ASP A 194 -68.65 29.08 -41.70
CA ASP A 194 -68.67 28.35 -40.42
C ASP A 194 -68.00 26.98 -40.55
N ILE A 195 -66.75 27.00 -41.03
CA ILE A 195 -65.84 25.86 -41.06
C ILE A 195 -64.61 26.28 -40.25
N PHE A 196 -64.36 25.59 -39.15
CA PHE A 196 -63.21 25.83 -38.30
C PHE A 196 -61.92 25.36 -38.98
N ILE A 197 -60.87 26.17 -38.91
CA ILE A 197 -59.55 25.75 -39.38
C ILE A 197 -58.74 25.27 -38.19
N GLN A 198 -58.38 23.98 -38.25
CA GLN A 198 -57.55 23.33 -37.24
C GLN A 198 -56.24 24.11 -37.06
N PRO A 199 -55.81 24.38 -35.82
CA PRO A 199 -54.49 24.96 -35.56
C PRO A 199 -53.37 24.09 -36.15
N ASP A 200 -52.31 24.72 -36.65
CA ASP A 200 -51.09 24.00 -36.98
C ASP A 200 -50.49 23.35 -35.71
N PRO A 201 -49.93 22.13 -35.81
CA PRO A 201 -49.23 21.50 -34.69
C PRO A 201 -48.14 22.44 -34.14
N PRO A 202 -48.06 22.64 -32.81
CA PRO A 202 -47.00 23.45 -32.24
C PRO A 202 -45.67 22.72 -32.30
N GLU A 203 -44.55 23.46 -32.33
CA GLU A 203 -43.19 22.91 -32.21
C GLU A 203 -42.76 22.97 -30.73
N PRO A 204 -42.66 21.83 -30.02
CA PRO A 204 -42.24 21.81 -28.62
C PRO A 204 -40.72 21.91 -28.49
N ALA A 205 -40.27 22.62 -27.46
CA ALA A 205 -38.87 22.71 -27.07
C ALA A 205 -38.66 22.08 -25.69
N LYS A 206 -37.63 21.25 -25.60
CA LYS A 206 -37.09 20.69 -24.36
C LYS A 206 -35.66 21.19 -24.20
N GLU A 207 -35.25 21.53 -22.98
CA GLU A 207 -33.88 21.93 -22.69
C GLU A 207 -33.41 21.38 -21.34
N VAL A 208 -32.18 20.86 -21.27
CA VAL A 208 -31.50 20.56 -20.00
C VAL A 208 -31.09 21.88 -19.33
N THR A 209 -31.58 22.12 -18.12
CA THR A 209 -31.31 23.35 -17.35
C THR A 209 -30.33 23.14 -16.19
N SER A 210 -30.07 21.89 -15.81
CA SER A 210 -29.01 21.48 -14.88
C SER A 210 -27.68 21.22 -15.61
N VAL A 211 -26.77 20.50 -14.97
CA VAL A 211 -25.67 19.81 -15.68
C VAL A 211 -26.25 18.70 -16.57
N SER A 212 -25.54 18.35 -17.64
CA SER A 212 -25.89 17.25 -18.55
C SER A 212 -25.08 15.96 -18.31
N THR A 213 -24.27 15.93 -17.26
CA THR A 213 -23.48 14.74 -16.89
C THR A 213 -23.32 14.64 -15.38
N TYR A 214 -23.40 13.42 -14.85
CA TYR A 214 -23.04 13.05 -13.48
C TYR A 214 -22.09 11.87 -13.50
N SER A 215 -21.29 11.72 -12.46
CA SER A 215 -20.60 10.45 -12.21
C SER A 215 -21.57 9.44 -11.61
N GLU A 216 -21.27 8.16 -11.77
CA GLU A 216 -21.92 7.06 -11.08
C GLU A 216 -22.10 7.33 -9.56
N PRO A 217 -23.25 6.97 -8.95
CA PRO A 217 -24.38 6.26 -9.53
C PRO A 217 -25.37 7.17 -10.27
N GLY A 218 -24.96 8.35 -10.72
CA GLY A 218 -25.83 9.32 -11.37
C GLY A 218 -26.30 10.44 -10.45
N GLY A 219 -27.37 11.12 -10.86
CA GLY A 219 -27.81 12.34 -10.22
C GLY A 219 -29.13 12.89 -10.76
N GLN A 220 -29.49 14.09 -10.29
CA GLN A 220 -30.73 14.77 -10.68
C GLN A 220 -30.48 15.71 -11.87
N PHE A 221 -31.18 15.46 -12.96
CA PHE A 221 -31.25 16.30 -14.14
C PHE A 221 -32.54 17.13 -14.10
N ASP A 222 -32.43 18.44 -14.37
CA ASP A 222 -33.55 19.37 -14.40
C ASP A 222 -33.82 19.81 -15.83
N PHE A 223 -35.06 19.67 -16.29
CA PHE A 223 -35.49 19.97 -17.65
C PHE A 223 -36.55 21.06 -17.67
N SER A 224 -36.52 21.88 -18.72
CA SER A 224 -37.62 22.77 -19.07
C SER A 224 -38.31 22.27 -20.34
N TYR A 225 -39.63 22.35 -20.37
CA TYR A 225 -40.44 22.00 -21.52
C TYR A 225 -41.42 23.14 -21.84
N SER A 226 -41.54 23.49 -23.12
CA SER A 226 -42.48 24.54 -23.55
C SER A 226 -42.93 24.39 -25.00
N PHE A 227 -44.11 24.91 -25.31
CA PHE A 227 -44.54 25.14 -26.70
C PHE A 227 -45.50 26.34 -26.74
N THR A 228 -45.63 26.98 -27.90
CA THR A 228 -46.56 28.09 -28.12
C THR A 228 -47.73 27.64 -28.99
N ASN A 229 -48.97 27.87 -28.53
CA ASN A 229 -50.16 27.73 -29.38
C ASN A 229 -50.12 28.80 -30.48
N THR A 230 -49.97 28.37 -31.73
CA THR A 230 -49.85 29.23 -32.92
C THR A 230 -51.20 29.80 -33.36
N SER A 231 -52.33 29.21 -32.93
CA SER A 231 -53.66 29.75 -33.20
C SER A 231 -53.86 31.06 -32.44
N MET A 232 -54.38 32.07 -33.13
CA MET A 232 -54.67 33.39 -32.55
C MET A 232 -56.12 33.53 -32.04
N THR A 233 -56.97 32.54 -32.31
CA THR A 233 -58.40 32.61 -31.96
C THR A 233 -58.93 31.40 -31.19
N SER A 234 -58.23 30.26 -31.23
CA SER A 234 -58.69 29.00 -30.61
C SER A 234 -57.68 28.46 -29.62
N ALA A 235 -58.19 27.93 -28.51
CA ALA A 235 -57.38 27.23 -27.53
C ALA A 235 -57.04 25.82 -28.03
N VAL A 236 -55.96 25.26 -27.49
CA VAL A 236 -55.56 23.86 -27.66
C VAL A 236 -55.54 23.17 -26.31
N THR A 237 -55.85 21.88 -26.27
CA THR A 237 -55.97 21.10 -25.03
C THR A 237 -54.89 20.04 -24.98
N ILE A 238 -54.05 20.07 -23.94
CA ILE A 238 -53.09 19.01 -23.63
C ILE A 238 -53.83 17.89 -22.90
N THR A 239 -53.77 16.67 -23.45
CA THR A 239 -54.43 15.47 -22.88
C THR A 239 -53.44 14.47 -22.31
N SER A 240 -52.16 14.55 -22.69
CA SER A 240 -51.08 13.77 -22.07
C SER A 240 -49.75 14.50 -22.23
N LEU A 241 -48.82 14.24 -21.31
CA LEU A 241 -47.44 14.70 -21.39
C LEU A 241 -46.50 13.63 -20.83
N THR A 242 -45.75 12.97 -21.70
CA THR A 242 -44.92 11.81 -21.35
C THR A 242 -43.50 12.04 -21.82
N ASP A 243 -42.54 11.84 -20.93
CA ASP A 243 -41.12 11.86 -21.24
C ASP A 243 -40.65 10.44 -21.59
N TYR A 244 -40.18 10.24 -22.81
CA TYR A 244 -39.63 8.98 -23.29
C TYR A 244 -38.11 9.07 -23.25
N ILE A 245 -37.46 8.04 -22.71
CA ILE A 245 -36.00 7.95 -22.55
C ILE A 245 -35.49 6.69 -23.26
N ASP A 246 -34.52 6.89 -24.15
CA ASP A 246 -33.71 5.91 -24.87
C ASP A 246 -32.44 5.63 -24.06
N LEU A 247 -32.36 4.41 -23.53
CA LEU A 247 -31.22 3.87 -22.81
C LEU A 247 -30.15 3.46 -23.83
N ASP A 248 -28.88 3.68 -23.52
CA ASP A 248 -27.74 3.50 -24.43
C ASP A 248 -27.72 4.42 -25.69
N GLY A 249 -28.73 5.27 -25.92
CA GLY A 249 -28.82 6.14 -27.09
C GLY A 249 -28.90 5.37 -28.43
N ASN A 250 -29.60 4.23 -28.41
CA ASN A 250 -29.65 3.27 -29.51
C ASN A 250 -30.81 3.55 -30.50
N GLY A 251 -31.72 4.46 -30.13
CA GLY A 251 -32.91 4.86 -30.86
C GLY A 251 -34.18 4.09 -30.49
N THR A 252 -34.14 3.21 -29.49
CA THR A 252 -35.33 2.59 -28.89
C THR A 252 -35.62 3.24 -27.55
N PHE A 253 -36.82 3.74 -27.32
CA PHE A 253 -37.18 4.49 -26.12
C PHE A 253 -37.84 3.56 -25.10
N GLU A 254 -37.03 2.86 -24.29
CA GLU A 254 -37.48 1.78 -23.42
C GLU A 254 -38.21 2.26 -22.16
N THR A 255 -37.94 3.48 -21.72
CA THR A 255 -38.51 4.04 -20.49
C THR A 255 -39.45 5.19 -20.80
N ALA A 256 -40.59 5.25 -20.09
CA ALA A 256 -41.56 6.33 -20.22
C ALA A 256 -41.97 6.84 -18.84
N ILE A 257 -41.94 8.15 -18.66
CA ILE A 257 -42.31 8.86 -17.43
C ILE A 257 -43.47 9.79 -17.74
N ASN A 258 -44.62 9.53 -17.13
CA ASN A 258 -45.76 10.45 -17.20
C ASN A 258 -45.44 11.69 -16.35
N LEU A 259 -45.30 12.86 -16.99
CA LEU A 259 -44.94 14.10 -16.31
C LEU A 259 -46.08 14.66 -15.44
N TRP A 260 -47.26 14.07 -15.50
CA TRP A 260 -48.39 14.39 -14.63
C TRP A 260 -48.46 13.51 -13.37
N ASP A 261 -47.62 12.47 -13.27
CA ASP A 261 -47.56 11.64 -12.08
C ASP A 261 -47.04 12.42 -10.87
N THR A 262 -47.39 11.96 -9.68
CA THR A 262 -46.92 12.58 -8.44
C THR A 262 -45.44 12.27 -8.25
N PRO A 263 -44.55 13.29 -8.18
CA PRO A 263 -43.13 13.04 -7.99
C PRO A 263 -42.85 12.36 -6.66
N ALA A 264 -41.84 11.49 -6.63
CA ALA A 264 -41.42 10.75 -5.46
C ALA A 264 -39.90 10.82 -5.29
N PRO A 265 -39.35 10.68 -4.08
CA PRO A 265 -37.91 10.55 -3.90
C PRO A 265 -37.35 9.37 -4.71
N ALA A 266 -36.15 9.54 -5.27
CA ALA A 266 -35.45 8.46 -5.95
C ALA A 266 -35.21 7.26 -5.00
N GLY A 267 -35.30 6.05 -5.55
CA GLY A 267 -34.98 4.82 -4.84
C GLY A 267 -33.48 4.64 -4.62
N THR A 268 -33.10 3.56 -3.94
CA THR A 268 -31.71 3.10 -3.82
C THR A 268 -31.36 2.02 -4.85
N ALA A 269 -32.29 1.67 -5.72
CA ALA A 269 -32.09 0.69 -6.77
C ALA A 269 -31.97 1.43 -8.10
N ASP A 270 -31.26 0.83 -9.04
CA ASP A 270 -31.06 1.41 -10.36
C ASP A 270 -32.38 1.60 -11.08
N GLY A 271 -32.46 2.72 -11.79
CA GLY A 271 -33.65 3.18 -12.49
C GLY A 271 -33.74 4.69 -12.58
N ILE A 272 -34.81 5.12 -13.25
CA ILE A 272 -35.08 6.52 -13.57
C ILE A 272 -36.33 6.96 -12.81
N TYR A 273 -36.23 8.07 -12.08
CA TYR A 273 -37.24 8.53 -11.14
C TYR A 273 -37.68 9.97 -11.40
N LEU A 274 -38.99 10.20 -11.54
CA LEU A 274 -39.57 11.56 -11.53
C LEU A 274 -39.54 12.12 -10.10
N THR A 275 -38.63 13.05 -9.82
CA THR A 275 -38.41 13.60 -8.48
C THR A 275 -39.00 14.98 -8.27
N ALA A 276 -39.27 15.73 -9.34
CA ALA A 276 -40.11 16.93 -9.32
C ALA A 276 -40.84 17.12 -10.66
N SER A 277 -42.03 17.73 -10.63
CA SER A 277 -42.75 18.15 -11.84
C SER A 277 -43.72 19.29 -11.52
N THR A 278 -43.75 20.29 -12.38
CA THR A 278 -44.79 21.34 -12.42
C THR A 278 -45.71 21.19 -13.62
N CYS A 279 -45.62 20.08 -14.35
CA CYS A 279 -46.32 19.88 -15.63
C CYS A 279 -47.75 19.38 -15.47
N ALA A 280 -48.11 18.86 -14.29
CA ALA A 280 -49.44 18.34 -14.01
C ALA A 280 -50.53 19.44 -14.06
N PRO A 281 -51.74 19.12 -14.56
CA PRO A 281 -52.87 20.05 -14.53
C PRO A 281 -53.21 20.46 -13.09
N ALA A 282 -53.53 21.75 -12.89
CA ALA A 282 -53.92 22.25 -11.57
C ALA A 282 -55.24 21.62 -11.06
N MET A 283 -56.16 21.30 -11.97
CA MET A 283 -57.38 20.52 -11.73
C MET A 283 -57.81 19.83 -13.03
N GLY A 284 -58.32 18.59 -12.93
CA GLY A 284 -58.80 17.83 -14.10
C GLY A 284 -57.74 16.88 -14.66
N SER A 285 -57.97 16.41 -15.89
CA SER A 285 -57.08 15.51 -16.64
C SER A 285 -56.53 16.17 -17.91
N GLU A 286 -56.72 17.48 -18.07
CA GLU A 286 -56.43 18.21 -19.30
C GLU A 286 -55.96 19.64 -18.97
N ILE A 287 -55.17 20.23 -19.86
CA ILE A 287 -54.67 21.62 -19.74
C ILE A 287 -55.06 22.40 -20.99
N GLU A 288 -55.87 23.43 -20.82
CA GLU A 288 -56.21 24.36 -21.90
C GLU A 288 -55.12 25.44 -22.05
N VAL A 289 -54.55 25.53 -23.24
CA VAL A 289 -53.58 26.55 -23.65
C VAL A 289 -54.31 27.55 -24.56
N ALA A 290 -54.61 28.73 -24.01
CA ALA A 290 -55.32 29.77 -24.72
C ALA A 290 -54.64 30.17 -26.03
N ALA A 291 -55.41 30.76 -26.94
CA ALA A 291 -54.89 31.25 -28.22
C ALA A 291 -53.69 32.19 -28.05
N GLY A 292 -52.60 31.94 -28.78
CA GLY A 292 -51.34 32.67 -28.72
C GLY A 292 -50.56 32.51 -27.41
N ALA A 293 -51.04 31.69 -26.46
CA ALA A 293 -50.37 31.48 -25.19
C ALA A 293 -49.26 30.44 -25.32
N THR A 294 -48.30 30.52 -24.40
CA THR A 294 -47.22 29.54 -24.28
C THR A 294 -47.46 28.69 -23.04
N PHE A 295 -47.44 27.37 -23.22
CA PHE A 295 -47.36 26.42 -22.12
C PHE A 295 -45.89 26.24 -21.74
N SER A 296 -45.59 26.22 -20.45
CA SER A 296 -44.24 25.93 -19.96
C SER A 296 -44.31 25.23 -18.62
N CYS A 297 -43.48 24.21 -18.45
CA CYS A 297 -43.31 23.53 -17.18
C CYS A 297 -41.84 23.12 -16.95
N MET A 298 -41.52 22.79 -15.71
CA MET A 298 -40.23 22.25 -15.29
C MET A 298 -40.45 20.89 -14.66
N PHE A 299 -39.52 19.97 -14.87
CA PHE A 299 -39.49 18.69 -14.20
C PHE A 299 -38.06 18.24 -13.94
N SER A 300 -37.91 17.34 -12.98
CA SER A 300 -36.62 16.79 -12.57
C SER A 300 -36.69 15.29 -12.58
N VAL A 301 -35.69 14.69 -13.22
CA VAL A 301 -35.51 13.25 -13.31
C VAL A 301 -34.21 12.90 -12.59
N THR A 302 -34.27 11.96 -11.66
CA THR A 302 -33.07 11.41 -11.03
C THR A 302 -32.78 10.05 -11.62
N ILE A 303 -31.59 9.91 -12.20
CA ILE A 303 -31.06 8.65 -12.69
C ILE A 303 -30.19 8.06 -11.58
N VAL A 304 -30.49 6.82 -11.20
CA VAL A 304 -29.65 5.98 -10.36
C VAL A 304 -29.21 4.82 -11.23
N ASP A 305 -27.92 4.70 -11.47
CA ASP A 305 -27.35 3.68 -12.34
C ASP A 305 -25.95 3.37 -11.85
N SER A 306 -25.77 2.15 -11.34
CA SER A 306 -24.52 1.66 -10.74
C SER A 306 -23.86 0.53 -11.55
N ASP A 307 -24.36 0.28 -12.76
CA ASP A 307 -23.83 -0.76 -13.64
C ASP A 307 -23.67 -0.17 -15.05
N LEU A 308 -22.54 0.48 -15.27
CA LEU A 308 -22.23 1.16 -16.52
C LEU A 308 -21.54 0.21 -17.52
N PRO A 309 -21.39 0.60 -18.80
CA PRO A 309 -20.76 -0.27 -19.79
C PRO A 309 -19.31 -0.67 -19.45
N ASP A 310 -18.99 -1.96 -19.56
CA ASP A 310 -17.64 -2.56 -19.39
C ASP A 310 -16.56 -2.03 -20.36
N ASP A 311 -16.90 -1.09 -21.25
CA ASP A 311 -15.96 -0.41 -22.16
C ASP A 311 -15.59 1.01 -21.71
N GLN A 312 -16.00 1.37 -20.49
CA GLN A 312 -15.72 2.64 -19.80
C GLN A 312 -16.26 3.85 -20.56
N SER A 313 -17.13 3.63 -21.56
CA SER A 313 -17.87 4.72 -22.18
C SER A 313 -18.97 5.22 -21.24
N PRO A 314 -19.33 6.51 -21.31
CA PRO A 314 -20.47 7.02 -20.56
C PRO A 314 -21.76 6.35 -21.03
N GLU A 315 -22.63 5.99 -20.10
CA GLU A 315 -24.00 5.58 -20.39
C GLU A 315 -24.78 6.80 -20.89
N ILE A 316 -25.54 6.61 -21.97
CA ILE A 316 -26.26 7.68 -22.66
C ILE A 316 -27.75 7.55 -22.36
N TYR A 317 -28.36 8.69 -22.03
CA TYR A 317 -29.79 8.82 -21.82
C TYR A 317 -30.28 9.93 -22.75
N ASP A 318 -30.84 9.52 -23.88
CA ASP A 318 -31.45 10.43 -24.85
C ASP A 318 -32.95 10.49 -24.57
N ASP A 319 -33.50 11.68 -24.36
CA ASP A 319 -34.88 11.84 -23.94
C ASP A 319 -35.65 12.85 -24.79
N THR A 320 -36.95 12.62 -24.94
CA THR A 320 -37.88 13.47 -25.69
C THR A 320 -39.23 13.50 -25.01
N VAL A 321 -39.90 14.66 -25.00
CA VAL A 321 -41.24 14.79 -24.43
C VAL A 321 -42.27 14.72 -25.54
N LEU A 322 -43.15 13.73 -25.45
CA LEU A 322 -44.35 13.59 -26.28
C LEU A 322 -45.53 14.30 -25.60
N VAL A 323 -46.19 15.17 -26.35
CA VAL A 323 -47.43 15.84 -25.94
C VAL A 323 -48.59 15.41 -26.85
N SER A 324 -49.73 15.06 -26.26
CA SER A 324 -50.96 14.77 -27.01
C SER A 324 -51.89 15.99 -26.97
N LEU A 325 -52.27 16.50 -28.14
CA LEU A 325 -53.00 17.75 -28.32
C LEU A 325 -54.32 17.54 -29.06
N LEU A 326 -55.38 18.15 -28.52
CA LEU A 326 -56.67 18.29 -29.18
C LEU A 326 -56.98 19.76 -29.44
N ASP A 327 -57.74 20.05 -30.47
CA ASP A 327 -58.33 21.37 -30.68
C ASP A 327 -59.61 21.58 -29.85
N LYS A 328 -60.36 22.65 -30.14
CA LYS A 328 -61.60 22.99 -29.43
C LYS A 328 -62.79 22.07 -29.77
N ASN A 329 -62.67 21.25 -30.81
CA ASN A 329 -63.67 20.31 -31.30
C ASN A 329 -63.37 18.86 -30.85
N ASP A 330 -62.32 18.66 -30.04
CA ASP A 330 -61.79 17.37 -29.60
C ASP A 330 -61.09 16.57 -30.72
N ASP A 331 -60.68 17.23 -31.80
CA ASP A 331 -59.95 16.64 -32.93
C ASP A 331 -58.42 16.78 -32.75
N PRO A 332 -57.62 15.77 -33.14
CA PRO A 332 -56.17 15.74 -32.88
C PRO A 332 -55.37 16.69 -33.78
N ILE A 333 -54.41 17.42 -33.19
CA ILE A 333 -53.61 18.47 -33.87
C ILE A 333 -52.09 18.31 -33.69
N GLY A 334 -51.59 17.08 -33.73
CA GLY A 334 -50.17 16.76 -33.57
C GLY A 334 -49.40 16.58 -34.88
N ASP A 335 -48.08 16.46 -34.77
CA ASP A 335 -47.17 16.01 -35.83
C ASP A 335 -46.44 14.74 -35.38
N PRO A 336 -46.98 13.54 -35.64
CA PRO A 336 -46.40 12.28 -35.21
C PRO A 336 -45.03 11.99 -35.84
N GLU A 337 -44.70 12.64 -36.96
CA GLU A 337 -43.41 12.47 -37.66
C GLU A 337 -42.27 13.24 -36.96
N SER A 338 -42.59 14.16 -36.05
CA SER A 338 -41.61 14.85 -35.19
C SER A 338 -40.94 13.91 -34.18
N CYS A 339 -41.57 12.79 -33.86
CA CYS A 339 -41.08 11.88 -32.82
C CYS A 339 -39.91 11.00 -33.29
N PRO A 340 -38.81 10.93 -32.51
CA PRO A 340 -37.65 10.12 -32.85
C PRO A 340 -37.90 8.63 -32.58
N GLY A 341 -37.09 7.79 -33.25
CA GLY A 341 -36.97 6.37 -32.91
C GLY A 341 -38.29 5.60 -33.02
N ASP A 342 -38.58 4.83 -31.97
CA ASP A 342 -39.79 4.00 -31.83
C ASP A 342 -40.79 4.53 -30.79
N VAL A 343 -40.70 5.83 -30.44
CA VAL A 343 -41.67 6.49 -29.55
C VAL A 343 -43.10 6.20 -30.05
N PRO A 344 -44.00 5.67 -29.21
CA PRO A 344 -45.33 5.26 -29.65
C PRO A 344 -46.21 6.48 -29.90
N THR A 345 -46.54 6.76 -31.17
CA THR A 345 -47.32 7.94 -31.57
C THR A 345 -48.72 7.62 -32.10
N SER A 346 -49.57 8.65 -32.04
CA SER A 346 -50.93 8.74 -32.54
C SER A 346 -51.16 10.13 -33.16
N SER A 347 -52.25 10.33 -33.92
CA SER A 347 -52.48 11.56 -34.73
C SER A 347 -52.42 12.90 -33.97
N GLY A 348 -52.58 12.89 -32.64
CA GLY A 348 -52.57 14.10 -31.82
C GLY A 348 -51.21 14.37 -31.16
N ASP A 349 -50.21 13.53 -31.43
CA ASP A 349 -48.94 13.57 -30.73
C ASP A 349 -47.90 14.40 -31.47
N THR A 350 -47.13 15.17 -30.71
CA THR A 350 -45.92 15.87 -31.18
C THR A 350 -44.82 15.68 -30.16
N CYS A 351 -43.57 15.51 -30.61
CA CYS A 351 -42.41 15.40 -29.73
C CYS A 351 -41.55 16.67 -29.74
N SER A 352 -40.83 16.90 -28.64
CA SER A 352 -39.72 17.83 -28.62
C SER A 352 -38.50 17.28 -29.36
N ASP A 353 -37.51 18.15 -29.59
CA ASP A 353 -36.15 17.71 -29.87
C ASP A 353 -35.63 16.75 -28.78
N VAL A 354 -34.66 15.90 -29.16
CA VAL A 354 -33.97 14.97 -28.26
C VAL A 354 -32.93 15.73 -27.44
N GLU A 355 -32.99 15.59 -26.13
CA GLU A 355 -31.98 16.07 -25.20
C GLU A 355 -31.15 14.91 -24.66
N ARG A 356 -29.85 15.13 -24.48
CA ARG A 356 -28.91 14.10 -24.04
C ARG A 356 -28.35 14.40 -22.67
N VAL A 357 -28.46 13.44 -21.78
CA VAL A 357 -27.70 13.40 -20.53
C VAL A 357 -26.87 12.12 -20.44
N THR A 358 -25.86 12.11 -19.57
CA THR A 358 -24.92 10.99 -19.47
C THR A 358 -24.55 10.69 -18.02
N VAL A 359 -24.24 9.43 -17.74
CA VAL A 359 -23.60 9.00 -16.50
C VAL A 359 -22.21 8.45 -16.83
N THR A 360 -21.18 8.94 -16.14
CA THR A 360 -19.78 8.53 -16.38
C THR A 360 -19.27 7.64 -15.27
N ASN A 361 -18.54 6.59 -15.64
CA ASN A 361 -17.89 5.68 -14.71
C ASN A 361 -16.91 6.42 -13.76
N LEU A 362 -16.91 5.99 -12.49
CA LEU A 362 -16.01 6.46 -11.44
C LEU A 362 -15.16 5.28 -10.95
N PRO A 363 -13.83 5.29 -11.17
CA PRO A 363 -12.99 4.14 -10.83
C PRO A 363 -13.03 3.75 -9.35
N PRO A 364 -12.81 2.47 -9.03
CA PRO A 364 -12.93 1.98 -7.68
C PRO A 364 -11.74 2.41 -6.82
N SER A 365 -11.91 2.31 -5.51
CA SER A 365 -10.83 2.60 -4.55
C SER A 365 -10.84 1.66 -3.37
N ILE A 366 -9.65 1.26 -2.92
CA ILE A 366 -9.44 0.38 -1.77
C ILE A 366 -8.31 0.92 -0.87
N THR A 367 -8.27 0.43 0.37
CA THR A 367 -7.15 0.63 1.29
C THR A 367 -6.70 -0.70 1.88
N VAL A 368 -5.40 -0.84 2.16
CA VAL A 368 -4.81 -2.06 2.72
C VAL A 368 -4.06 -1.73 4.00
N THR A 369 -4.27 -2.53 5.03
CA THR A 369 -3.40 -2.55 6.21
C THR A 369 -2.81 -3.93 6.41
N LYS A 370 -1.59 -3.97 6.91
CA LYS A 370 -0.86 -5.19 7.26
C LYS A 370 -0.30 -5.04 8.65
N THR A 371 -0.64 -5.94 9.56
CA THR A 371 -0.27 -5.84 10.98
C THR A 371 0.34 -7.15 11.45
N PRO A 372 1.60 -7.17 11.92
CA PRO A 372 2.16 -8.35 12.58
C PRO A 372 1.62 -8.45 14.01
N ASP A 373 1.39 -9.68 14.48
CA ASP A 373 1.01 -9.94 15.88
C ASP A 373 2.15 -9.62 16.87
N LYS A 374 3.41 -9.67 16.39
CA LYS A 374 4.63 -9.32 17.11
C LYS A 374 5.37 -8.18 16.40
N ALA A 375 5.63 -7.08 17.12
CA ALA A 375 6.45 -5.98 16.60
C ALA A 375 7.97 -6.30 16.60
N SER A 376 8.36 -7.35 17.31
CA SER A 376 9.73 -7.84 17.37
C SER A 376 9.78 -9.31 17.76
N VAL A 377 10.82 -10.01 17.31
CA VAL A 377 11.18 -11.37 17.71
C VAL A 377 12.58 -11.36 18.32
N LEU A 378 12.94 -12.43 19.02
CA LEU A 378 14.33 -12.67 19.44
C LEU A 378 15.04 -13.45 18.35
N GLU A 379 16.35 -13.21 18.17
CA GLU A 379 17.16 -14.07 17.32
C GLU A 379 17.21 -15.52 17.87
N PRO A 380 17.37 -16.54 17.00
CA PRO A 380 17.55 -16.43 15.56
C PRO A 380 16.26 -16.14 14.78
N GLY A 381 15.12 -16.05 15.47
CA GLY A 381 13.81 -15.75 14.89
C GLY A 381 12.65 -16.46 15.59
N ASP A 382 11.42 -16.09 15.20
CA ASP A 382 10.18 -16.72 15.66
C ASP A 382 9.09 -16.60 14.59
N ASP A 383 8.04 -17.41 14.69
CA ASP A 383 6.88 -17.33 13.80
C ASP A 383 6.09 -16.05 14.07
N VAL A 384 5.79 -15.27 13.03
CA VAL A 384 4.98 -14.05 13.09
C VAL A 384 3.74 -14.23 12.24
N THR A 385 2.58 -13.92 12.82
CA THR A 385 1.31 -13.91 12.10
C THR A 385 1.00 -12.51 11.62
N PHE A 386 0.88 -12.33 10.31
CA PHE A 386 0.48 -11.08 9.69
C PHE A 386 -1.02 -11.11 9.39
N THR A 387 -1.75 -10.12 9.88
CA THR A 387 -3.15 -9.86 9.52
C THR A 387 -3.22 -8.80 8.44
N VAL A 388 -3.86 -9.11 7.33
CA VAL A 388 -4.14 -8.19 6.22
C VAL A 388 -5.61 -7.81 6.25
N GLU A 389 -5.89 -6.51 6.17
CA GLU A 389 -7.25 -5.97 6.03
C GLU A 389 -7.33 -5.14 4.76
N VAL A 390 -8.27 -5.47 3.87
CA VAL A 390 -8.56 -4.72 2.64
C VAL A 390 -9.96 -4.12 2.77
N THR A 391 -10.07 -2.81 2.64
CA THR A 391 -11.33 -2.06 2.79
C THR A 391 -11.66 -1.35 1.50
N SER A 392 -12.88 -1.56 0.97
CA SER A 392 -13.42 -0.74 -0.13
C SER A 392 -13.72 0.69 0.34
N THR A 393 -13.30 1.66 -0.44
CA THR A 393 -13.57 3.10 -0.27
C THR A 393 -14.35 3.69 -1.45
N SER A 394 -14.82 2.85 -2.38
CA SER A 394 -15.68 3.18 -3.54
C SER A 394 -17.07 3.71 -3.19
N GLY A 395 -17.41 3.95 -1.92
CA GLY A 395 -18.77 4.39 -1.58
C GLY A 395 -19.83 3.39 -2.06
N THR A 396 -20.98 3.90 -2.53
CA THR A 396 -22.11 3.07 -3.00
C THR A 396 -22.22 3.03 -4.53
N TYR A 397 -21.25 3.58 -5.28
CA TYR A 397 -21.21 3.38 -6.73
C TYR A 397 -20.68 1.96 -6.99
N ASP A 398 -19.48 1.60 -6.50
CA ASP A 398 -19.00 0.21 -6.56
C ASP A 398 -19.16 -0.53 -5.22
N ASP A 399 -20.39 -0.96 -4.89
CA ASP A 399 -20.65 -1.84 -3.74
C ASP A 399 -21.35 -3.14 -4.17
N PRO A 400 -20.62 -4.27 -4.32
CA PRO A 400 -19.24 -4.51 -3.88
C PRO A 400 -18.17 -4.45 -4.97
N VAL A 401 -16.91 -4.24 -4.58
CA VAL A 401 -15.73 -4.50 -5.43
C VAL A 401 -15.26 -5.95 -5.32
N THR A 402 -14.61 -6.50 -6.35
CA THR A 402 -14.06 -7.85 -6.40
C THR A 402 -12.56 -7.84 -6.06
N LEU A 403 -12.10 -8.64 -5.09
CA LEU A 403 -10.67 -8.75 -4.77
C LEU A 403 -9.97 -9.73 -5.72
N ASP A 404 -9.25 -9.24 -6.71
CA ASP A 404 -8.61 -10.08 -7.73
C ASP A 404 -7.33 -10.74 -7.24
N SER A 405 -6.47 -9.97 -6.55
CA SER A 405 -5.16 -10.47 -6.13
C SER A 405 -4.68 -9.87 -4.81
N LEU A 406 -3.87 -10.64 -4.11
CA LEU A 406 -3.22 -10.27 -2.86
C LEU A 406 -1.81 -10.85 -2.84
N THR A 407 -0.80 -10.00 -3.04
CA THR A 407 0.60 -10.42 -3.21
C THR A 407 1.49 -9.69 -2.20
N ASP A 408 2.39 -10.43 -1.55
CA ASP A 408 3.42 -9.88 -0.67
C ASP A 408 4.78 -9.79 -1.38
N SER A 409 5.56 -8.75 -1.10
CA SER A 409 6.89 -8.53 -1.70
C SER A 409 7.89 -9.66 -1.44
N ASP A 410 7.78 -10.32 -0.28
CA ASP A 410 8.74 -11.32 0.19
C ASP A 410 8.10 -12.72 0.17
N PHE A 411 6.79 -12.79 0.44
CA PHE A 411 6.04 -14.05 0.55
C PHE A 411 5.25 -14.43 -0.72
N GLY A 412 5.23 -13.58 -1.75
CA GLY A 412 4.57 -13.85 -3.03
C GLY A 412 3.04 -13.87 -2.94
N ASP A 413 2.40 -14.64 -3.80
CA ASP A 413 0.93 -14.77 -3.82
C ASP A 413 0.40 -15.36 -2.50
N LEU A 414 -0.52 -14.64 -1.87
CA LEU A 414 -1.12 -15.02 -0.60
C LEU A 414 -2.41 -15.85 -0.76
N ASN A 415 -2.92 -16.04 -1.97
CA ASN A 415 -4.12 -16.83 -2.18
C ASN A 415 -3.90 -18.30 -1.77
N GLY A 416 -4.66 -18.77 -0.77
CA GLY A 416 -4.50 -20.08 -0.16
C GLY A 416 -3.41 -20.19 0.92
N LYS A 417 -2.73 -19.08 1.28
CA LYS A 417 -1.83 -19.03 2.44
C LYS A 417 -2.61 -18.65 3.70
N GLY A 418 -2.45 -19.45 4.76
CA GLY A 418 -3.23 -19.24 5.99
C GLY A 418 -4.73 -19.36 5.71
N ASP A 419 -5.48 -18.30 5.99
CA ASP A 419 -6.89 -18.17 5.62
C ASP A 419 -7.15 -17.12 4.51
N CYS A 420 -6.09 -16.62 3.87
CA CYS A 420 -6.22 -15.68 2.75
C CYS A 420 -6.80 -16.36 1.50
N ALA A 421 -7.83 -15.74 0.91
CA ALA A 421 -8.48 -16.18 -0.31
C ALA A 421 -8.91 -14.97 -1.16
N THR A 422 -8.56 -14.98 -2.45
CA THR A 422 -8.97 -13.96 -3.43
C THR A 422 -10.10 -14.48 -4.34
N GLY A 423 -10.68 -13.60 -5.15
CA GLY A 423 -11.85 -13.85 -6.00
C GLY A 423 -13.20 -13.66 -5.31
N GLY A 424 -13.20 -13.20 -4.05
CA GLY A 424 -14.40 -12.80 -3.31
C GLY A 424 -14.68 -11.31 -3.44
N THR A 425 -15.85 -10.87 -2.98
CA THR A 425 -16.26 -9.47 -3.01
C THR A 425 -16.04 -8.77 -1.67
N ILE A 426 -15.76 -7.47 -1.70
CA ILE A 426 -15.57 -6.58 -0.55
C ILE A 426 -16.70 -5.56 -0.54
N PHE A 427 -17.64 -5.72 0.38
CA PHE A 427 -18.77 -4.80 0.53
C PHE A 427 -18.38 -3.55 1.30
N LEU A 428 -19.05 -2.43 1.01
CA LEU A 428 -18.87 -1.18 1.74
C LEU A 428 -19.16 -1.39 3.23
N GLY A 429 -18.21 -0.99 4.08
CA GLY A 429 -18.31 -1.14 5.53
C GLY A 429 -18.09 -2.56 6.08
N ALA A 430 -17.79 -3.54 5.22
CA ALA A 430 -17.41 -4.90 5.60
C ALA A 430 -16.05 -5.25 4.98
N PRO A 431 -14.93 -4.92 5.64
CA PRO A 431 -13.61 -5.16 5.08
C PRO A 431 -13.33 -6.67 4.95
N TYR A 432 -12.54 -7.01 3.93
CA TYR A 432 -11.93 -8.34 3.84
C TYR A 432 -10.78 -8.42 4.83
N THR A 433 -10.70 -9.52 5.58
CA THR A 433 -9.60 -9.77 6.52
C THR A 433 -9.09 -11.19 6.36
N CYS A 434 -7.77 -11.34 6.31
CA CYS A 434 -7.12 -12.64 6.39
C CYS A 434 -5.82 -12.56 7.18
N SER A 435 -5.25 -13.71 7.50
CA SER A 435 -4.04 -13.89 8.26
C SER A 435 -3.20 -15.05 7.71
N PHE A 436 -1.88 -14.87 7.76
CA PHE A 436 -0.91 -15.91 7.41
C PHE A 436 0.30 -15.82 8.34
N THR A 437 0.96 -16.95 8.57
CA THR A 437 2.10 -17.05 9.49
C THR A 437 3.34 -17.44 8.70
N GLU A 438 4.44 -16.72 8.90
CA GLU A 438 5.74 -16.99 8.31
C GLU A 438 6.83 -16.81 9.39
N PHE A 439 7.93 -17.55 9.26
CA PHE A 439 9.06 -17.45 10.18
C PHE A 439 9.90 -16.21 9.87
N ILE A 440 10.10 -15.34 10.86
CA ILE A 440 10.95 -14.15 10.73
C ILE A 440 12.21 -14.35 11.55
N GLY A 441 13.37 -14.31 10.90
CA GLY A 441 14.66 -14.51 11.54
C GLY A 441 15.79 -13.70 10.90
N GLY A 442 16.91 -13.63 11.61
CA GLY A 442 18.07 -12.79 11.32
C GLY A 442 18.85 -12.50 12.61
N ASP A 443 19.81 -11.57 12.52
CA ASP A 443 20.71 -11.22 13.62
C ASP A 443 20.20 -9.97 14.37
N GLN A 444 20.77 -9.64 15.53
CA GLN A 444 20.45 -8.42 16.28
C GLN A 444 20.48 -7.17 15.39
N GLY A 445 19.40 -6.40 15.45
CA GLY A 445 19.29 -5.11 14.75
C GLY A 445 18.84 -5.22 13.31
N ASP A 446 18.70 -6.44 12.77
CA ASP A 446 17.99 -6.67 11.53
C ASP A 446 16.51 -6.30 11.67
N VAL A 447 15.93 -5.87 10.55
CA VAL A 447 14.51 -5.52 10.45
C VAL A 447 13.94 -6.20 9.22
N HIS A 448 13.00 -7.12 9.43
CA HIS A 448 12.22 -7.67 8.33
C HIS A 448 11.10 -6.69 7.98
N MET A 449 11.05 -6.24 6.73
CA MET A 449 10.04 -5.32 6.22
C MET A 449 9.53 -5.81 4.87
N ASN A 450 8.22 -5.92 4.73
CA ASN A 450 7.56 -6.32 3.50
C ASN A 450 6.20 -5.66 3.33
N THR A 451 5.74 -5.67 2.08
CA THR A 451 4.54 -4.95 1.64
C THR A 451 3.58 -5.92 0.98
N VAL A 452 2.31 -5.86 1.39
CA VAL A 452 1.20 -6.52 0.68
C VAL A 452 0.57 -5.53 -0.28
N THR A 453 0.45 -5.90 -1.54
CA THR A 453 -0.29 -5.21 -2.59
C THR A 453 -1.57 -5.97 -2.87
N ALA A 454 -2.71 -5.29 -2.74
CA ALA A 454 -4.02 -5.79 -3.13
C ALA A 454 -4.46 -5.12 -4.44
N MET A 455 -5.11 -5.88 -5.31
CA MET A 455 -5.78 -5.39 -6.51
C MET A 455 -7.23 -5.84 -6.49
N ALA A 456 -8.14 -4.93 -6.79
CA ALA A 456 -9.57 -5.19 -6.84
C ALA A 456 -10.21 -4.49 -8.04
N SER A 457 -11.26 -5.05 -8.62
CA SER A 457 -12.03 -4.46 -9.71
C SER A 457 -13.47 -4.17 -9.33
N ASP A 458 -14.11 -3.22 -10.00
CA ASP A 458 -15.58 -3.03 -9.97
C ASP A 458 -16.27 -3.94 -11.00
N ASN A 459 -17.55 -3.67 -11.28
CA ASN A 459 -18.36 -4.38 -12.28
C ASN A 459 -18.10 -3.89 -13.71
N GLU A 460 -17.61 -2.67 -13.89
CA GLU A 460 -17.24 -2.02 -15.14
C GLU A 460 -15.86 -2.46 -15.63
N GLY A 461 -15.08 -3.14 -14.78
CA GLY A 461 -13.76 -3.67 -15.06
C GLY A 461 -12.62 -2.68 -14.85
N ASP A 462 -12.84 -1.57 -14.14
CA ASP A 462 -11.77 -0.70 -13.68
C ASP A 462 -11.05 -1.29 -12.45
N ASP A 463 -9.74 -1.08 -12.36
CA ASP A 463 -8.89 -1.65 -11.31
C ASP A 463 -8.52 -0.60 -10.23
N ALA A 464 -8.59 -1.01 -8.97
CA ALA A 464 -8.03 -0.33 -7.82
C ALA A 464 -6.83 -1.11 -7.26
N THR A 465 -5.75 -0.40 -6.92
CA THR A 465 -4.56 -0.99 -6.28
C THR A 465 -4.22 -0.24 -5.00
N ALA A 466 -3.93 -0.97 -3.92
CA ALA A 466 -3.46 -0.39 -2.67
C ALA A 466 -2.44 -1.29 -1.96
N GLU A 467 -1.63 -0.68 -1.09
CA GLU A 467 -0.50 -1.34 -0.43
C GLU A 467 -0.51 -1.11 1.09
N GLY A 468 -0.12 -2.15 1.85
CA GLY A 468 0.08 -2.09 3.29
C GLY A 468 1.40 -2.74 3.69
N SER A 469 2.24 -2.04 4.45
CA SER A 469 3.55 -2.52 4.88
C SER A 469 3.60 -2.83 6.37
N ALA A 470 4.39 -3.84 6.73
CA ALA A 470 4.68 -4.20 8.12
C ALA A 470 6.18 -4.32 8.33
N SER A 471 6.64 -4.11 9.57
CA SER A 471 8.02 -4.34 9.97
C SER A 471 8.09 -5.10 11.30
N VAL A 472 9.01 -6.04 11.38
CA VAL A 472 9.33 -6.80 12.61
C VAL A 472 10.82 -6.63 12.90
N ASN A 473 11.14 -6.15 14.09
CA ASN A 473 12.53 -5.99 14.53
C ASN A 473 13.06 -7.31 15.11
N ILE A 474 14.35 -7.57 14.96
CA ILE A 474 15.01 -8.71 15.59
C ILE A 474 15.89 -8.18 16.73
N ASN A 475 15.59 -8.64 17.94
CA ASN A 475 16.28 -8.25 19.16
C ASN A 475 17.24 -9.36 19.60
N ASP A 476 18.30 -8.95 20.26
CA ASP A 476 19.39 -9.81 20.76
C ASP A 476 18.96 -10.72 21.92
N VAL A 477 19.53 -11.93 21.91
CA VAL A 477 19.55 -12.86 23.04
C VAL A 477 20.95 -12.84 23.69
N PRO A 478 21.13 -12.10 24.81
CA PRO A 478 22.47 -11.83 25.34
C PRO A 478 23.28 -13.09 25.63
N SER A 479 24.48 -13.13 25.09
CA SER A 479 25.44 -14.19 25.36
C SER A 479 26.04 -14.11 26.77
N ASN A 480 26.35 -15.27 27.36
CA ASN A 480 26.96 -15.37 28.69
C ASN A 480 28.10 -16.39 28.66
N ILE A 481 29.21 -16.06 29.32
CA ILE A 481 30.41 -16.91 29.39
C ILE A 481 30.76 -17.25 30.84
N THR A 482 31.48 -18.35 31.03
CA THR A 482 32.04 -18.73 32.33
C THR A 482 33.52 -19.04 32.22
N LEU A 483 34.22 -18.92 33.34
CA LEU A 483 35.60 -19.33 33.52
C LEU A 483 35.68 -20.17 34.80
N VAL A 484 36.39 -21.29 34.75
CA VAL A 484 36.75 -22.11 35.90
C VAL A 484 38.26 -22.28 35.90
N LYS A 485 38.89 -21.91 37.01
CA LYS A 485 40.33 -21.95 37.19
C LYS A 485 40.70 -22.96 38.28
N THR A 486 41.56 -23.90 37.94
CA THR A 486 42.02 -24.93 38.88
C THR A 486 43.53 -25.02 38.94
N VAL A 487 44.07 -25.62 40.00
CA VAL A 487 45.51 -25.77 40.26
C VAL A 487 45.88 -27.24 40.37
N ASP A 488 46.96 -27.67 39.71
CA ASP A 488 47.53 -29.03 39.75
C ASP A 488 46.50 -30.16 39.57
N GLY A 489 45.46 -29.92 38.76
CA GLY A 489 44.36 -30.86 38.51
C GLY A 489 43.44 -31.10 39.72
N LEU A 490 43.48 -30.24 40.72
CA LEU A 490 42.55 -30.24 41.85
C LEU A 490 41.16 -29.75 41.42
N ALA A 491 40.16 -30.06 42.24
CA ALA A 491 38.81 -29.54 42.01
C ALA A 491 38.76 -28.01 42.22
N ASP A 492 37.82 -27.35 41.56
CA ASP A 492 37.52 -25.94 41.74
C ASP A 492 37.34 -25.56 43.22
N GLY A 493 37.92 -24.42 43.61
CA GLY A 493 37.95 -23.90 44.97
C GLY A 493 38.87 -24.65 45.96
N VAL A 494 39.68 -25.61 45.49
CA VAL A 494 40.64 -26.34 46.33
C VAL A 494 42.05 -25.78 46.14
N ALA A 495 42.64 -25.27 47.22
CA ALA A 495 44.01 -24.77 47.19
C ALA A 495 45.04 -25.90 47.11
N ALA A 496 46.07 -25.72 46.30
CA ALA A 496 47.24 -26.61 46.30
C ALA A 496 48.16 -26.28 47.48
N GLU A 497 48.73 -27.29 48.15
CA GLU A 497 49.70 -27.09 49.23
C GLU A 497 51.11 -27.40 48.72
N VAL A 498 52.02 -26.43 48.84
CA VAL A 498 53.42 -26.59 48.43
C VAL A 498 54.37 -26.13 49.52
N GLU A 499 55.53 -26.77 49.61
CA GLU A 499 56.58 -26.33 50.55
C GLU A 499 57.01 -24.89 50.26
N GLU A 500 57.16 -24.09 51.32
CA GLU A 500 57.71 -22.74 51.22
C GLU A 500 59.07 -22.71 50.49
N THR A 501 59.36 -21.57 49.90
CA THR A 501 60.61 -21.34 49.16
C THR A 501 61.63 -20.51 49.97
N GLY A 502 61.16 -19.86 51.04
CA GLY A 502 61.92 -19.01 51.95
C GLY A 502 62.65 -17.84 51.25
N ASP A 503 63.61 -17.23 51.95
CA ASP A 503 64.39 -16.06 51.50
C ASP A 503 65.41 -16.34 50.36
N THR A 504 65.39 -17.53 49.75
CA THR A 504 66.49 -18.02 48.90
C THR A 504 66.29 -17.80 47.39
N GLY A 505 65.15 -17.22 46.98
CA GLY A 505 64.82 -17.00 45.57
C GLY A 505 64.48 -18.27 44.79
N LEU A 506 64.07 -19.34 45.50
CA LEU A 506 63.49 -20.54 44.90
C LEU A 506 62.04 -20.28 44.49
N THR A 507 61.56 -21.00 43.47
CA THR A 507 60.16 -20.99 43.03
C THR A 507 59.60 -22.41 42.98
N ARG A 508 58.28 -22.54 42.96
CA ARG A 508 57.53 -23.78 42.72
C ARG A 508 56.77 -23.63 41.40
N SER A 509 56.90 -24.60 40.51
CA SER A 509 56.11 -24.67 39.28
C SER A 509 54.73 -25.24 39.61
N ILE A 510 53.66 -24.51 39.25
CA ILE A 510 52.27 -24.90 39.47
C ILE A 510 51.54 -24.84 38.14
N ASP A 511 50.80 -25.90 37.81
CA ASP A 511 49.99 -25.94 36.60
C ASP A 511 48.60 -25.35 36.91
N TYR A 512 48.26 -24.25 36.25
CA TYR A 512 46.93 -23.66 36.30
C TYR A 512 46.15 -24.05 35.06
N THR A 513 44.96 -24.60 35.24
CA THR A 513 44.06 -24.97 34.15
C THR A 513 42.91 -23.96 34.09
N TYR A 514 42.73 -23.34 32.92
CA TYR A 514 41.73 -22.32 32.66
C TYR A 514 40.69 -22.88 31.68
N ARG A 515 39.50 -23.20 32.18
CA ARG A 515 38.40 -23.73 31.36
C ARG A 515 37.32 -22.68 31.20
N PHE A 516 37.12 -22.20 29.98
CA PHE A 516 36.09 -21.21 29.64
C PHE A 516 35.03 -21.81 28.73
N SER A 517 33.79 -21.32 28.82
CA SER A 517 32.66 -21.85 28.06
C SER A 517 31.60 -20.79 27.78
N VAL A 518 30.76 -21.05 26.77
CA VAL A 518 29.57 -20.26 26.43
C VAL A 518 28.34 -20.98 26.97
N ASP A 519 27.42 -20.25 27.59
CA ASP A 519 26.16 -20.82 28.10
C ASP A 519 25.35 -21.46 26.96
N ALA A 520 24.83 -22.66 27.19
CA ALA A 520 24.04 -23.40 26.20
C ALA A 520 22.68 -22.75 25.89
N ALA A 521 22.25 -21.79 26.71
CA ALA A 521 21.05 -21.00 26.47
C ALA A 521 21.28 -19.79 25.55
N GLY A 522 22.53 -19.44 25.22
CA GLY A 522 22.87 -18.39 24.26
C GLY A 522 22.53 -18.77 22.83
N VAL A 523 22.54 -17.77 21.94
CA VAL A 523 22.37 -17.97 20.49
C VAL A 523 23.68 -17.73 19.75
N ASP A 524 24.50 -16.80 20.21
CA ASP A 524 25.68 -16.36 19.48
C ASP A 524 26.92 -17.20 19.77
N ASP A 525 27.74 -17.33 18.73
CA ASP A 525 29.12 -17.75 18.90
C ASP A 525 29.91 -16.65 19.61
N VAL A 526 30.81 -17.02 20.52
CA VAL A 526 31.70 -16.11 21.23
C VAL A 526 33.14 -16.36 20.82
N ASN A 527 33.81 -15.32 20.33
CA ASN A 527 35.24 -15.33 20.04
C ASN A 527 36.04 -14.86 21.25
N PHE A 528 36.75 -15.79 21.90
CA PHE A 528 37.67 -15.53 23.00
C PHE A 528 39.04 -15.15 22.46
N ASP A 529 39.62 -14.05 22.95
CA ASP A 529 40.88 -13.52 22.41
C ASP A 529 41.83 -12.95 23.47
N LYS A 530 41.46 -13.00 24.75
CA LYS A 530 42.26 -12.43 25.83
C LYS A 530 42.06 -13.17 27.16
N LEU A 531 43.17 -13.45 27.83
CA LEU A 531 43.21 -14.04 29.18
C LEU A 531 44.19 -13.24 30.04
N GLU A 532 43.68 -12.67 31.12
CA GLU A 532 44.47 -11.96 32.12
C GLU A 532 44.41 -12.66 33.46
N ASP A 533 45.47 -12.55 34.25
CA ASP A 533 45.55 -13.10 35.59
C ASP A 533 46.14 -12.07 36.55
N VAL A 534 45.35 -11.67 37.54
CA VAL A 534 45.81 -10.73 38.57
C VAL A 534 46.37 -11.54 39.72
N VAL A 535 47.68 -11.50 39.85
CA VAL A 535 48.40 -12.15 40.95
C VAL A 535 48.40 -11.22 42.15
N ASP A 536 47.76 -11.62 43.25
CA ASP A 536 47.86 -10.92 44.52
C ASP A 536 48.87 -11.62 45.42
N THR A 537 50.03 -10.98 45.56
CA THR A 537 51.01 -11.36 46.58
C THR A 537 50.81 -10.44 47.77
N ALA A 538 50.80 -10.98 48.99
CA ALA A 538 50.49 -10.22 50.21
C ALA A 538 51.34 -8.93 50.41
N ASP A 539 52.46 -8.79 49.69
CA ASP A 539 53.40 -7.66 49.79
C ASP A 539 53.45 -6.72 48.57
N ALA A 540 52.80 -7.05 47.45
CA ALA A 540 52.78 -6.22 46.24
C ALA A 540 51.41 -6.32 45.60
N GLY A 541 50.52 -5.39 45.95
CA GLY A 541 49.13 -5.42 45.50
C GLY A 541 48.99 -5.73 44.01
N GLY A 542 48.14 -6.71 43.71
CA GLY A 542 47.69 -7.14 42.37
C GLY A 542 48.56 -6.73 41.18
N SER A 543 49.46 -7.60 40.73
CA SER A 543 50.14 -7.44 39.44
C SER A 543 49.36 -8.15 38.33
N LEU A 544 48.96 -7.41 37.30
CA LEU A 544 48.30 -7.96 36.12
C LEU A 544 49.32 -8.69 35.25
N GLN A 545 49.08 -9.98 35.01
CA GLN A 545 49.79 -10.80 34.05
C GLN A 545 48.89 -11.05 32.84
N ASP A 546 49.36 -10.68 31.65
CA ASP A 546 48.71 -11.06 30.39
C ASP A 546 49.16 -12.47 30.01
N LEU A 547 48.22 -13.42 30.01
CA LEU A 547 48.42 -14.83 29.71
C LEU A 547 47.92 -15.21 28.32
N THR A 548 47.48 -14.25 27.52
CA THR A 548 46.82 -14.50 26.24
C THR A 548 47.70 -15.29 25.27
N ASP A 549 48.98 -14.94 25.15
CA ASP A 549 49.94 -15.66 24.29
C ASP A 549 50.44 -16.98 24.89
N ASN A 550 50.14 -17.24 26.17
CA ASN A 550 50.52 -18.46 26.89
C ASN A 550 49.41 -19.51 26.87
N CYS A 551 48.16 -19.12 26.63
CA CYS A 551 47.02 -20.03 26.57
C CYS A 551 46.94 -20.70 25.18
N PHE A 552 47.46 -21.92 25.08
CA PHE A 552 47.26 -22.81 23.93
C PHE A 552 46.18 -23.82 24.30
N ILE A 553 45.12 -23.92 23.50
CA ILE A 553 43.98 -24.80 23.81
C ILE A 553 44.46 -26.25 23.77
N ASP A 554 44.43 -26.93 24.92
CA ASP A 554 44.87 -28.32 25.09
C ASP A 554 43.70 -29.30 25.18
N LEU A 555 42.47 -28.79 25.34
CA LEU A 555 41.23 -29.55 25.30
C LEU A 555 40.04 -28.63 24.96
N ASP A 556 39.09 -29.11 24.16
CA ASP A 556 37.79 -28.48 23.96
C ASP A 556 36.66 -29.51 23.94
N SER A 557 35.43 -29.06 23.66
CA SER A 557 34.22 -29.91 23.54
C SER A 557 34.39 -31.12 22.60
N ASP A 558 35.16 -30.96 21.51
CA ASP A 558 35.37 -31.96 20.47
C ASP A 558 36.65 -32.78 20.67
N GLY A 559 37.44 -32.46 21.71
CA GLY A 559 38.74 -33.07 21.98
C GLY A 559 39.86 -32.58 21.06
N VAL A 560 39.70 -31.40 20.47
CA VAL A 560 40.67 -30.72 19.63
C VAL A 560 41.73 -30.01 20.48
N VAL A 561 42.95 -29.96 19.95
CA VAL A 561 44.07 -29.20 20.49
C VAL A 561 44.42 -28.12 19.46
N ALA A 562 44.55 -26.87 19.88
CA ALA A 562 44.90 -25.76 19.00
C ALA A 562 46.42 -25.54 18.97
N ASP A 563 46.98 -25.46 17.76
CA ASP A 563 48.40 -25.18 17.55
C ASP A 563 48.75 -23.67 17.65
N ALA A 564 47.77 -22.82 17.95
CA ALA A 564 47.90 -21.37 18.05
C ALA A 564 47.45 -20.87 19.44
N PRO A 565 48.06 -19.80 19.97
CA PRO A 565 47.64 -19.21 21.24
C PRO A 565 46.31 -18.48 21.11
N LEU A 566 45.65 -18.23 22.25
CA LEU A 566 44.35 -17.55 22.34
C LEU A 566 44.33 -16.17 21.67
N SER A 567 45.47 -15.48 21.56
CA SER A 567 45.59 -14.20 20.83
C SER A 567 45.23 -14.30 19.34
N SER A 568 45.14 -15.51 18.79
CA SER A 568 44.65 -15.75 17.42
C SER A 568 43.12 -15.80 17.31
N GLY A 569 42.42 -15.72 18.45
CA GLY A 569 40.98 -15.95 18.56
C GLY A 569 40.63 -17.43 18.66
N TYR A 570 39.69 -17.76 19.54
CA TYR A 570 39.05 -19.08 19.62
C TYR A 570 37.54 -18.90 19.74
N THR A 571 36.81 -19.34 18.73
CA THR A 571 35.34 -19.22 18.69
C THR A 571 34.69 -20.47 19.26
N LEU A 572 33.76 -20.28 20.19
CA LEU A 572 32.94 -21.33 20.77
C LEU A 572 31.46 -21.05 20.50
N SER A 573 30.72 -22.07 20.11
CA SER A 573 29.26 -22.01 20.01
C SER A 573 28.59 -22.18 21.38
N PRO A 574 27.31 -21.78 21.53
CA PRO A 574 26.56 -21.99 22.77
C PRO A 574 26.63 -23.43 23.28
N GLY A 575 27.06 -23.60 24.54
CA GLY A 575 27.22 -24.90 25.20
C GLY A 575 28.59 -25.55 25.02
N GLU A 576 29.48 -24.96 24.23
CA GLU A 576 30.85 -25.44 24.06
C GLU A 576 31.82 -24.86 25.10
N PHE A 577 32.92 -25.57 25.33
CA PHE A 577 34.01 -25.14 26.21
C PHE A 577 35.37 -25.37 25.56
N ALA A 578 36.36 -24.60 26.02
CA ALA A 578 37.78 -24.81 25.74
C ALA A 578 38.60 -24.65 27.02
N GLU A 579 39.77 -25.26 27.04
CA GLU A 579 40.67 -25.33 28.18
C GLU A 579 42.12 -25.11 27.72
N CYS A 580 42.91 -24.43 28.54
CA CYS A 580 44.36 -24.37 28.40
C CYS A 580 45.04 -24.48 29.76
N THR A 581 46.16 -25.17 29.81
CA THR A 581 47.00 -25.31 31.01
C THR A 581 48.27 -24.47 30.89
N ILE A 582 48.53 -23.63 31.90
CA ILE A 582 49.69 -22.73 31.95
C ILE A 582 50.45 -23.00 33.26
N THR A 583 51.74 -23.35 33.15
CA THR A 583 52.63 -23.48 34.31
C THR A 583 53.15 -22.11 34.74
N LEU A 584 52.89 -21.73 35.99
CA LEU A 584 53.40 -20.50 36.61
C LEU A 584 54.39 -20.82 37.74
N GLU A 585 55.40 -19.97 37.89
CA GLU A 585 56.39 -20.07 38.97
C GLU A 585 55.94 -19.21 40.15
N VAL A 586 55.67 -19.83 41.30
CA VAL A 586 55.21 -19.17 42.53
C VAL A 586 56.25 -19.26 43.64
N SER A 587 56.30 -18.26 44.51
CA SER A 587 57.20 -18.24 45.68
C SER A 587 56.52 -17.58 46.87
N GLY A 588 56.79 -18.06 48.07
CA GLY A 588 56.25 -17.51 49.30
C GLY A 588 56.80 -18.23 50.53
N ASP A 589 56.65 -17.60 51.70
CA ASP A 589 57.02 -18.22 52.97
C ASP A 589 55.85 -19.02 53.56
N ALA A 590 56.11 -19.75 54.65
CA ALA A 590 55.10 -20.50 55.37
C ALA A 590 53.89 -19.66 55.80
N GLY A 591 52.69 -20.17 55.51
CA GLY A 591 51.42 -19.59 55.89
C GLY A 591 50.89 -18.51 54.94
N TYR A 592 51.62 -18.19 53.87
CA TYR A 592 51.14 -17.32 52.81
C TYR A 592 50.29 -18.07 51.78
N THR A 593 49.26 -17.40 51.28
CA THR A 593 48.43 -17.88 50.17
C THR A 593 48.72 -17.02 48.95
N TRP A 594 49.12 -17.67 47.86
CA TRP A 594 49.21 -17.09 46.54
C TRP A 594 47.86 -17.22 45.87
N SER A 595 47.11 -16.11 45.80
CA SER A 595 45.81 -16.07 45.15
C SER A 595 45.93 -15.35 43.81
N ASN A 596 45.38 -15.93 42.76
CA ASN A 596 45.40 -15.32 41.43
C ASN A 596 44.00 -15.33 40.79
N LEU A 597 43.49 -14.15 40.44
CA LEU A 597 42.17 -13.97 39.83
C LEU A 597 42.32 -13.91 38.31
N ALA A 598 41.95 -14.99 37.64
CA ALA A 598 41.91 -15.00 36.17
C ALA A 598 40.66 -14.27 35.67
N THR A 599 40.77 -13.62 34.52
CA THR A 599 39.66 -13.06 33.75
C THR A 599 39.86 -13.39 32.28
N VAL A 600 38.90 -14.09 31.70
CA VAL A 600 38.84 -14.34 30.26
C VAL A 600 37.89 -13.35 29.61
N TYR A 601 38.22 -12.89 28.41
CA TYR A 601 37.39 -12.01 27.61
C TYR A 601 37.01 -12.68 26.30
N GLY A 602 35.79 -12.42 25.87
CA GLY A 602 35.30 -12.79 24.56
C GLY A 602 34.44 -11.68 23.97
N THR A 603 34.25 -11.73 22.66
CA THR A 603 33.28 -10.89 21.96
C THR A 603 32.30 -11.82 21.27
N ASP A 604 31.01 -11.66 21.51
CA ASP A 604 29.99 -12.40 20.77
C ASP A 604 29.87 -11.92 19.32
N THR A 605 29.03 -12.60 18.55
CA THR A 605 28.82 -12.33 17.13
C THR A 605 28.23 -10.92 16.89
N ASP A 606 27.47 -10.41 17.85
CA ASP A 606 26.88 -9.06 17.86
C ASP A 606 27.88 -7.96 18.25
N GLY A 607 29.07 -8.34 18.72
CA GLY A 607 30.12 -7.41 19.13
C GLY A 607 30.02 -6.98 20.59
N ALA A 608 29.15 -7.59 21.40
CA ALA A 608 29.13 -7.37 22.84
C ALA A 608 30.36 -8.01 23.49
N MET A 609 31.05 -7.20 24.31
CA MET A 609 32.21 -7.64 25.05
C MET A 609 31.77 -8.36 26.33
N LEU A 610 32.20 -9.61 26.47
CA LEU A 610 31.92 -10.49 27.58
C LEU A 610 33.19 -10.72 28.41
N MET A 611 33.03 -10.90 29.71
CA MET A 611 34.13 -11.26 30.60
C MET A 611 33.65 -12.18 31.73
N ALA A 612 34.47 -13.16 32.10
CA ALA A 612 34.25 -14.01 33.26
C ALA A 612 35.55 -14.18 34.04
N SER A 613 35.45 -14.22 35.37
CA SER A 613 36.62 -14.28 36.25
C SER A 613 36.46 -15.38 37.29
N ASP A 614 37.58 -16.01 37.64
CA ASP A 614 37.62 -17.07 38.66
C ASP A 614 38.99 -17.13 39.37
N PRO A 615 39.06 -17.17 40.71
CA PRO A 615 40.31 -17.24 41.45
C PRO A 615 40.78 -18.68 41.73
N ALA A 616 42.08 -18.86 41.87
CA ALA A 616 42.66 -20.09 42.43
C ALA A 616 43.77 -19.76 43.44
N ASP A 617 43.96 -20.65 44.41
CA ASP A 617 44.85 -20.42 45.56
C ASP A 617 45.93 -21.50 45.67
N VAL A 618 47.14 -21.08 46.08
CA VAL A 618 48.24 -21.97 46.46
C VAL A 618 48.72 -21.59 47.86
N LEU A 619 48.77 -22.55 48.79
CA LEU A 619 49.18 -22.36 50.17
C LEU A 619 50.61 -22.88 50.40
N PHE A 620 51.48 -22.03 50.96
CA PHE A 620 52.84 -22.40 51.31
C PHE A 620 52.94 -22.99 52.73
N ILE A 621 53.52 -24.18 52.86
CA ILE A 621 53.70 -24.90 54.14
C ILE A 621 55.16 -24.84 54.65
N ASP A 622 55.33 -24.80 55.98
CA ASP A 622 56.61 -24.62 56.71
C ASP A 622 57.60 -25.80 56.56
N VAL A 623 58.89 -25.49 56.32
CA VAL A 623 59.98 -26.47 56.17
C VAL A 623 60.97 -26.43 57.36
N PRO A 624 61.24 -27.55 58.08
CA PRO A 624 62.10 -27.55 59.28
C PRO A 624 63.63 -27.27 59.09
N LEU A 625 64.27 -26.66 60.10
CA LEU A 625 65.70 -26.24 60.17
C LEU A 625 66.78 -27.38 60.12
N GLN A 626 67.95 -27.15 59.47
CA GLN A 626 69.07 -28.14 59.29
C GLN A 626 70.52 -27.54 59.54
N ILE A 627 71.34 -27.97 60.54
CA ILE A 627 72.76 -27.48 60.83
C ILE A 627 73.75 -28.59 61.38
N THR A 628 75.10 -28.50 61.16
CA THR A 628 76.19 -29.41 61.73
C THR A 628 77.54 -28.72 62.14
N PRO A 629 78.19 -28.95 63.34
CA PRO A 629 79.45 -28.29 63.83
C PRO A 629 80.75 -29.16 64.13
N GLU A 630 82.00 -28.58 64.24
CA GLU A 630 83.35 -29.24 64.54
C GLU A 630 84.42 -28.41 65.40
N PHE A 631 85.40 -29.02 66.16
CA PHE A 631 86.50 -28.36 67.01
C PHE A 631 87.83 -29.18 67.34
N ALA A 632 89.00 -28.58 67.76
CA ALA A 632 90.35 -29.23 68.10
C ALA A 632 91.35 -28.49 69.10
N PHE A 633 92.50 -29.11 69.55
CA PHE A 633 93.52 -28.61 70.56
C PHE A 633 95.04 -28.63 70.12
N LYS A 634 95.97 -28.07 70.94
CA LYS A 634 97.46 -28.06 70.74
C LYS A 634 98.28 -28.06 72.06
N LEU A 635 99.47 -28.71 72.14
CA LEU A 635 100.28 -28.95 73.36
C LEU A 635 101.81 -28.74 73.17
N ASN A 636 102.57 -28.23 74.15
CA ASN A 636 104.05 -28.11 74.12
C ASN A 636 104.76 -29.14 75.04
N VAL A 637 105.86 -29.73 74.56
CA VAL A 637 106.66 -30.77 75.25
C VAL A 637 108.10 -30.27 75.47
N TYR A 638 108.65 -30.49 76.67
CA TYR A 638 109.97 -29.97 77.09
C TYR A 638 110.88 -31.10 77.57
N VAL A 639 112.16 -31.04 77.20
CA VAL A 639 113.16 -32.10 77.43
C VAL A 639 114.40 -31.52 78.11
N LYS A 640 114.89 -32.18 79.16
CA LYS A 640 116.10 -31.81 79.91
C LYS A 640 116.90 -33.06 80.28
N LEU A 641 118.18 -33.08 79.92
CA LEU A 641 119.11 -34.20 80.17
C LEU A 641 120.38 -33.68 80.85
N THR A 642 120.86 -34.32 81.91
CA THR A 642 122.06 -33.90 82.66
C THR A 642 123.08 -35.04 82.71
N ASN A 643 124.33 -34.79 82.33
CA ASN A 643 125.40 -35.79 82.42
C ASN A 643 126.07 -35.73 83.81
N GLY A 644 125.75 -36.71 84.66
CA GLY A 644 126.37 -36.89 85.98
C GLY A 644 127.47 -37.95 86.03
N GLY A 645 127.89 -38.47 84.87
CA GLY A 645 128.92 -39.52 84.73
C GLY A 645 130.35 -38.99 84.89
N VAL A 646 131.32 -39.81 84.47
CA VAL A 646 132.75 -39.44 84.44
C VAL A 646 133.30 -39.25 83.02
N ASP A 647 132.50 -39.61 82.00
CA ASP A 647 132.81 -39.50 80.58
C ASP A 647 131.77 -38.61 79.87
N ASN A 648 132.11 -38.08 78.69
CA ASN A 648 131.18 -37.25 77.92
C ASN A 648 130.11 -38.12 77.25
N VAL A 649 128.96 -37.53 76.95
CA VAL A 649 127.81 -38.27 76.39
C VAL A 649 127.34 -37.62 75.09
N ASP A 650 127.40 -38.37 73.99
CA ASP A 650 126.94 -37.93 72.67
C ASP A 650 125.48 -38.36 72.45
N ILE A 651 124.62 -37.43 72.06
CA ILE A 651 123.24 -37.76 71.66
C ILE A 651 123.24 -38.25 70.21
N THR A 652 122.85 -39.50 69.96
CA THR A 652 122.89 -40.16 68.65
C THR A 652 121.54 -40.24 67.94
N ALA A 653 120.40 -40.04 68.63
CA ALA A 653 119.08 -39.85 68.01
C ALA A 653 118.03 -39.34 69.02
N MET A 654 117.00 -38.65 68.51
CA MET A 654 115.76 -38.36 69.26
C MET A 654 114.55 -38.77 68.42
N THR A 655 113.67 -39.61 68.98
CA THR A 655 112.45 -40.07 68.31
C THR A 655 111.23 -40.00 69.23
N VAL A 656 110.06 -39.70 68.66
CA VAL A 656 108.76 -39.78 69.33
C VAL A 656 107.75 -40.60 68.53
N GLY A 657 107.07 -41.55 69.17
CA GLY A 657 106.23 -42.54 68.49
C GLY A 657 106.99 -43.34 67.42
N GLY A 658 108.28 -43.57 67.65
CA GLY A 658 109.18 -44.23 66.69
C GLY A 658 109.60 -43.38 65.47
N VAL A 659 109.14 -42.13 65.35
CA VAL A 659 109.50 -41.20 64.26
C VAL A 659 110.56 -40.22 64.73
N ALA A 660 111.51 -39.87 63.84
CA ALA A 660 112.51 -38.85 64.14
C ALA A 660 111.85 -37.50 64.49
N LEU A 661 112.40 -36.83 65.50
CA LEU A 661 111.84 -35.56 65.99
C LEU A 661 112.23 -34.42 65.02
N THR A 662 111.35 -34.18 64.04
CA THR A 662 111.50 -33.15 62.99
C THR A 662 110.19 -32.38 62.81
N ASP A 663 110.27 -31.10 62.46
CA ASP A 663 109.07 -30.29 62.14
C ASP A 663 108.23 -30.95 61.03
N GLY A 664 106.92 -30.99 61.23
CA GLY A 664 105.95 -31.59 60.30
C GLY A 664 105.82 -33.12 60.38
N ALA A 665 106.57 -33.82 61.23
CA ALA A 665 106.40 -35.25 61.42
C ALA A 665 105.03 -35.59 62.04
N THR A 666 104.40 -36.69 61.60
CA THR A 666 103.09 -37.15 62.09
C THR A 666 103.16 -38.54 62.72
N PRO A 667 103.55 -38.66 64.01
CA PRO A 667 103.50 -39.91 64.74
C PRO A 667 102.05 -40.42 64.92
N GLY A 668 101.89 -41.70 65.24
CA GLY A 668 100.60 -42.25 65.68
C GLY A 668 99.41 -42.04 64.72
N ALA A 669 99.55 -42.45 63.45
CA ALA A 669 98.47 -42.45 62.44
C ALA A 669 97.83 -41.07 62.14
N ASN A 670 98.64 -40.01 62.07
CA ASN A 670 98.20 -38.63 61.79
C ASN A 670 97.26 -38.03 62.85
N THR A 671 97.23 -38.58 64.05
CA THR A 671 96.44 -38.03 65.17
C THR A 671 96.93 -36.65 65.61
N PHE A 672 98.22 -36.38 65.43
CA PHE A 672 98.81 -35.06 65.64
C PHE A 672 100.01 -34.81 64.75
N VAL A 673 100.45 -33.55 64.69
CA VAL A 673 101.64 -33.11 63.96
C VAL A 673 102.65 -32.49 64.91
N ILE A 674 103.92 -32.87 64.78
CA ILE A 674 105.04 -32.21 65.47
C ILE A 674 105.30 -30.87 64.79
N ARG A 675 105.43 -29.81 65.59
CA ARG A 675 105.82 -28.48 65.10
C ARG A 675 107.11 -28.01 65.77
N ASP A 676 108.02 -27.45 64.97
CA ASP A 676 109.08 -26.56 65.44
C ASP A 676 108.56 -25.14 65.54
N GLU A 677 108.27 -24.73 66.78
CA GLU A 677 107.86 -23.38 67.13
C GLU A 677 108.94 -22.64 67.92
N SER A 678 110.22 -23.02 67.77
CA SER A 678 111.35 -22.34 68.44
C SER A 678 111.40 -20.84 68.11
N SER A 679 110.96 -20.45 66.90
CA SER A 679 110.79 -19.05 66.48
C SER A 679 109.71 -18.28 67.28
N LYS A 680 108.76 -18.99 67.89
CA LYS A 680 107.70 -18.42 68.75
C LYS A 680 108.09 -18.42 70.23
N GLY A 681 109.24 -19.00 70.57
CA GLY A 681 109.76 -19.09 71.94
C GLY A 681 109.20 -20.31 72.69
N TYR A 682 110.05 -21.32 72.91
CA TYR A 682 109.74 -22.39 73.85
C TYR A 682 110.13 -21.99 75.27
N ASP A 683 109.14 -21.59 76.06
CA ASP A 683 109.34 -21.16 77.44
C ASP A 683 108.78 -22.20 78.43
N TYR A 684 109.57 -22.60 79.43
CA TYR A 684 109.14 -23.49 80.53
C TYR A 684 109.77 -23.07 81.85
N GLY A 685 108.94 -22.55 82.75
CA GLY A 685 109.42 -22.01 84.03
C GLY A 685 110.36 -20.82 83.83
N ALA A 686 111.61 -20.94 84.31
CA ALA A 686 112.64 -19.91 84.16
C ALA A 686 113.50 -20.08 82.88
N GLU A 687 113.28 -21.16 82.11
CA GLU A 687 113.96 -21.39 80.84
C GLU A 687 113.14 -20.72 79.73
N THR A 688 113.77 -19.82 78.96
CA THR A 688 113.13 -19.16 77.83
C THR A 688 113.88 -19.44 76.54
N SER A 689 113.15 -19.41 75.42
CA SER A 689 113.73 -19.60 74.08
C SER A 689 114.53 -20.90 73.94
N LEU A 690 114.00 -22.01 74.47
CA LEU A 690 114.61 -23.32 74.28
C LEU A 690 114.67 -23.66 72.78
N PRO A 691 115.78 -24.24 72.31
CA PRO A 691 115.87 -24.68 70.93
C PRO A 691 114.93 -25.86 70.68
N PHE A 692 114.56 -26.06 69.41
CA PHE A 692 113.84 -27.25 69.02
C PHE A 692 114.67 -28.51 69.27
N CYS A 693 114.03 -29.59 69.71
CA CYS A 693 114.68 -30.89 69.89
C CYS A 693 115.08 -31.49 68.52
N SER A 694 116.17 -31.02 67.94
CA SER A 694 116.72 -31.53 66.68
C SER A 694 117.96 -32.38 66.90
N PHE A 695 118.03 -33.47 66.15
CA PHE A 695 119.25 -34.27 65.98
C PHE A 695 119.96 -33.77 64.71
N GLY A 696 121.13 -33.12 64.87
CA GLY A 696 121.87 -32.55 63.73
C GLY A 696 123.03 -31.61 64.06
N ALA A 697 123.16 -31.17 65.32
CA ALA A 697 124.34 -30.46 65.82
C ALA A 697 124.73 -31.09 67.16
N ASN A 698 125.61 -32.11 67.13
CA ASN A 698 126.12 -32.83 68.31
C ASN A 698 126.50 -31.87 69.44
N PRO A 699 125.73 -31.80 70.54
CA PRO A 699 126.22 -31.29 71.79
C PRO A 699 126.66 -32.49 72.60
N ASP A 700 127.95 -32.79 72.59
CA ASP A 700 128.55 -33.68 73.57
C ASP A 700 128.16 -33.08 74.95
N ILE A 701 127.36 -33.80 75.74
CA ILE A 701 127.02 -33.33 77.08
C ILE A 701 128.25 -33.60 77.93
N LEU A 702 129.06 -32.57 78.14
CA LEU A 702 130.27 -32.68 78.95
C LEU A 702 129.90 -33.08 80.38
N VAL A 703 130.84 -33.71 81.09
CA VAL A 703 130.66 -34.08 82.50
C VAL A 703 130.22 -32.87 83.33
N GLY A 704 129.02 -32.96 83.93
CA GLY A 704 128.41 -31.90 84.73
C GLY A 704 127.49 -30.93 83.96
N GLU A 705 127.39 -31.03 82.62
CA GLU A 705 126.52 -30.18 81.81
C GLU A 705 125.09 -30.72 81.66
N THR A 706 124.20 -29.88 81.11
CA THR A 706 122.79 -30.20 80.90
C THR A 706 122.30 -29.72 79.54
N PHE A 707 121.78 -30.63 78.72
CA PHE A 707 121.11 -30.36 77.46
C PHE A 707 119.61 -30.08 77.68
N LYS A 708 119.05 -29.08 76.98
CA LYS A 708 117.62 -28.70 77.07
C LYS A 708 117.06 -28.35 75.69
N CYS A 709 115.87 -28.82 75.37
CA CYS A 709 115.15 -28.52 74.12
C CYS A 709 113.62 -28.69 74.30
N ALA A 710 112.83 -28.29 73.29
CA ALA A 710 111.37 -28.46 73.29
C ALA A 710 110.77 -28.68 71.89
N PHE A 711 109.50 -29.10 71.81
CA PHE A 711 108.71 -29.22 70.57
C PHE A 711 107.20 -29.11 70.84
N THR A 712 106.38 -28.96 69.80
CA THR A 712 104.91 -28.83 69.92
C THR A 712 104.16 -29.96 69.22
N VAL A 713 102.97 -30.30 69.71
CA VAL A 713 102.04 -31.31 69.22
C VAL A 713 100.70 -30.64 68.88
N GLU A 714 100.30 -30.63 67.62
CA GLU A 714 99.03 -30.04 67.11
C GLU A 714 98.02 -31.14 66.73
N LEU A 715 96.80 -31.14 67.33
CA LEU A 715 95.77 -32.18 67.11
C LEU A 715 94.82 -31.83 65.95
N GLN A 716 94.38 -32.84 65.20
CA GLN A 716 93.30 -32.67 64.21
C GLN A 716 91.90 -32.64 64.85
N PRO A 717 90.89 -31.97 64.25
CA PRO A 717 89.49 -32.01 64.73
C PRO A 717 88.91 -33.42 64.72
N GLY A 718 88.11 -33.77 65.74
CA GLY A 718 87.40 -35.05 65.82
C GLY A 718 88.13 -36.22 66.51
N PHE A 719 89.25 -35.99 67.21
CA PHE A 719 90.01 -37.04 67.91
C PHE A 719 89.95 -36.96 69.46
N GLU A 720 90.16 -38.10 70.14
CA GLU A 720 90.16 -38.25 71.60
C GLU A 720 91.56 -38.01 72.21
N VAL A 721 91.64 -37.17 73.25
CA VAL A 721 92.91 -36.80 73.93
C VAL A 721 93.66 -38.02 74.48
N GLY A 722 92.95 -39.09 74.85
CA GLY A 722 93.52 -40.32 75.40
C GLY A 722 94.43 -41.07 74.43
N ASP A 723 94.11 -41.09 73.12
CA ASP A 723 94.93 -41.79 72.12
C ASP A 723 96.25 -41.05 71.85
N VAL A 724 96.23 -39.71 71.89
CA VAL A 724 97.43 -38.89 71.73
C VAL A 724 98.34 -38.98 72.94
N MET A 725 97.78 -38.99 74.15
CA MET A 725 98.57 -39.17 75.37
C MET A 725 99.23 -40.56 75.42
N ARG A 726 98.55 -41.62 74.96
CA ARG A 726 99.12 -42.98 74.89
C ARG A 726 100.39 -43.03 74.04
N GLU A 727 100.44 -42.26 72.96
CA GLU A 727 101.61 -42.19 72.08
C GLU A 727 102.77 -41.39 72.71
N LEU A 728 102.46 -40.31 73.43
CA LEU A 728 103.45 -39.48 74.13
C LEU A 728 104.01 -40.10 75.42
N ILE A 729 103.36 -41.13 75.99
CA ILE A 729 103.77 -41.78 77.25
C ILE A 729 104.00 -43.30 77.14
N GLY A 730 103.85 -43.88 75.93
CA GLY A 730 104.03 -45.31 75.66
C GLY A 730 105.49 -45.77 75.59
N PRO A 731 105.75 -47.07 75.31
CA PRO A 731 107.11 -47.63 75.21
C PRO A 731 107.96 -47.03 74.07
N GLN A 732 107.33 -46.31 73.14
CA GLN A 732 107.99 -45.52 72.08
C GLN A 732 107.78 -44.00 72.25
N ALA A 733 107.49 -43.54 73.47
CA ALA A 733 107.20 -42.14 73.83
C ALA A 733 108.26 -41.15 73.34
N LEU A 734 109.21 -40.75 74.18
CA LEU A 734 110.38 -39.98 73.76
C LEU A 734 111.61 -40.84 74.07
N ILE A 735 112.25 -41.32 73.01
CA ILE A 735 113.47 -42.12 73.10
C ILE A 735 114.62 -41.25 72.64
N ILE A 736 115.64 -41.16 73.50
CA ILE A 736 116.88 -40.44 73.22
C ILE A 736 118.02 -41.45 73.32
N ASN A 737 118.70 -41.70 72.21
CA ASN A 737 119.84 -42.59 72.17
C ASN A 737 121.11 -41.79 72.48
N VAL A 738 121.96 -42.34 73.34
CA VAL A 738 123.25 -41.72 73.70
C VAL A 738 124.41 -42.72 73.63
N ALA A 739 125.62 -42.22 73.36
CA ALA A 739 126.86 -42.98 73.27
C ALA A 739 127.98 -42.35 74.10
N ASP A 740 128.89 -43.20 74.59
CA ASP A 740 130.17 -42.81 75.22
C ASP A 740 131.17 -42.28 74.17
N ASP A 741 131.92 -41.21 74.49
CA ASP A 741 132.85 -40.54 73.56
C ASP A 741 134.09 -41.39 73.21
N GLU A 742 134.32 -42.46 73.96
CA GLU A 742 135.35 -43.47 73.70
C GLU A 742 134.85 -44.71 72.92
N GLY A 743 133.57 -44.72 72.52
CA GLY A 743 132.99 -45.72 71.60
C GLY A 743 132.55 -47.03 72.25
N SER A 744 132.26 -47.04 73.55
CA SER A 744 131.87 -48.23 74.32
C SER A 744 130.37 -48.22 74.71
N GLU A 745 129.52 -48.79 73.84
CA GLU A 745 128.06 -49.09 74.02
C GLU A 745 127.05 -47.92 73.95
N ASP A 746 125.99 -48.12 73.14
CA ASP A 746 124.82 -47.24 73.06
C ASP A 746 123.84 -47.52 74.21
N ILE A 747 123.41 -46.47 74.92
CA ILE A 747 122.35 -46.56 75.94
C ILE A 747 121.12 -45.80 75.41
N ALA A 748 119.98 -46.49 75.32
CA ALA A 748 118.69 -45.83 75.07
C ALA A 748 118.14 -45.26 76.39
N VAL A 749 118.10 -43.93 76.50
CA VAL A 749 117.44 -43.25 77.61
C VAL A 749 115.97 -43.07 77.25
N GLY A 750 115.13 -43.95 77.79
CA GLY A 750 113.68 -43.75 77.77
C GLY A 750 113.29 -42.70 78.79
N VAL A 751 112.73 -41.58 78.34
CA VAL A 751 112.11 -40.61 79.27
C VAL A 751 110.71 -41.13 79.61
N SER A 752 110.60 -41.91 80.69
CA SER A 752 109.29 -42.24 81.24
C SER A 752 108.77 -41.02 82.01
N VAL A 753 107.77 -40.33 81.46
CA VAL A 753 107.03 -39.33 82.23
C VAL A 753 106.20 -40.08 83.27
N GLN A 754 106.69 -40.18 84.51
CA GLN A 754 105.82 -40.55 85.62
C GLN A 754 104.99 -39.32 85.97
N THR A 755 103.73 -39.32 85.54
CA THR A 755 102.72 -38.44 86.13
C THR A 755 102.58 -38.84 87.60
N ILE A 756 103.09 -38.01 88.51
CA ILE A 756 102.64 -38.06 89.90
C ILE A 756 101.18 -37.59 89.85
N GLU A 757 100.27 -38.55 89.90
CA GLU A 757 98.83 -38.33 90.01
C GLU A 757 98.51 -37.55 91.30
N PRO A 758 97.56 -36.62 91.24
CA PRO A 758 96.55 -36.47 92.27
C PRO A 758 95.23 -37.13 91.87
#